data_AF-A0AAD7VXJ4-F1
#
_entry.id   AF-A0AAD7VXJ4-F1
#
_cell.length_a   1.000
_cell.length_b   1.000
_cell.length_c   1.000
_cell.angle_alpha   90.00
_cell.angle_beta   90.00
_cell.angle_gamma   90.00
#
_symmetry.space_group_name_H-M   'P 1'
#
loop_
_entity.id
_entity.type
_entity.pdbx_description
1 polymer ?
#
loop_
_entity_poly.entity_id
_entity_poly.type
_entity_poly.pdbx_seq_one_letter_code
_entity_poly.pdbx_strand_id
1 'polypeptide(L)'
;MQGDVFLLQEVHLRDEEDVSAFTREWVWGPSEWSVGGVHSDGVGILFRGFSFVIDEVVGFITGRVIFVDFTFMSVKYRIVNVYAPAQGGRRLEVFRELPGCLSTSRSLILGGDFNVSLDGGRGGAWAGEGGMDYSVMALEGVVGDFSLADAFRTVHPGDVGYTWRNSRGKASRLDYIFVGGGICGMKCVLLPSWASDHDMLQVSLPTDGPKWGSGFWRLNTLLLEADAFKAAFTSLYRSVRTMKSMYVSVVEWWEAAKCRFAIFCRRFAATARRRDRAGVTKWTSSLSYLHGCLNRGEYVDWALYEGAKERLRGLLEARAKALAFQARLRELEEGEKPSAYFFQAARARRSAPAFVGLKRADGTVAEGSAMLAVAEAYYAELFSRRACDPVVEAALLDCVSARLESEEAQSMEADVSLEEVRRRCCPYGTAGRPGTMGACDSAALNWEARLNLVRTRLGVWTRRQLSLTGRVVVVRSVLMPLLIHLAYVFPVPARTKLALTRLVFRFLWGGRYEYVTREPSPVYRSVMRFLRQCPSPVTREEATDHRALYARLASRQVVTPSGVPAGVVWSRVSGGGAPGAVRDLQWRCALGRLPVREILHRHGCAASPLCPRGCGAPETVSHVFWDCPFAGEFWTLVLGLLRRVGPGLVLSRDGVVYRRGLGLLPSVTSGVLWDVLGYAKWALWDDRVSVVGESPDAVARVLLVPQEGGRADPDG
;
A
#
# COMPACT_ATOMS: atom_id res chain seq x y z
N MET A 1 10.69 20.49 -10.61
CA MET A 1 10.12 21.74 -10.09
C MET A 1 10.06 21.68 -8.57
N GLN A 2 10.57 22.71 -7.90
CA GLN A 2 10.43 22.92 -6.46
C GLN A 2 9.54 24.17 -6.31
N GLY A 3 8.24 23.95 -6.14
CA GLY A 3 7.25 25.00 -5.93
C GLY A 3 6.22 24.49 -4.91
N ASP A 4 5.66 25.41 -4.14
CA ASP A 4 4.67 25.11 -3.09
C ASP A 4 3.24 25.31 -3.60
N VAL A 5 3.03 26.25 -4.53
CA VAL A 5 1.76 26.47 -5.22
C VAL A 5 2.03 26.52 -6.72
N PHE A 6 1.17 25.88 -7.52
CA PHE A 6 1.27 25.83 -8.98
C PHE A 6 -0.02 26.37 -9.58
N LEU A 7 0.11 27.32 -10.50
CA LEU A 7 -0.99 27.83 -11.32
C LEU A 7 -0.87 27.20 -12.71
N LEU A 8 -1.88 26.45 -13.13
CA LEU A 8 -1.94 25.81 -14.44
C LEU A 8 -3.05 26.44 -15.29
N GLN A 9 -2.75 26.68 -16.55
CA GLN A 9 -3.66 27.15 -17.59
C GLN A 9 -3.68 26.11 -18.72
N GLU A 10 -4.69 26.15 -19.59
CA GLU A 10 -4.81 25.21 -20.71
C GLU A 10 -4.77 23.73 -20.28
N VAL A 11 -5.40 23.40 -19.15
CA VAL A 11 -5.37 22.02 -18.62
C VAL A 11 -6.17 21.04 -19.49
N HIS A 12 -7.09 21.56 -20.32
CA HIS A 12 -7.91 20.79 -21.28
C HIS A 12 -8.60 19.55 -20.69
N LEU A 13 -9.02 19.63 -19.43
CA LEU A 13 -9.80 18.57 -18.79
C LEU A 13 -11.21 18.58 -19.38
N ARG A 14 -11.68 17.43 -19.87
CA ARG A 14 -12.90 17.34 -20.69
C ARG A 14 -14.17 17.43 -19.84
N ASP A 15 -14.12 16.85 -18.64
CA ASP A 15 -15.26 16.67 -17.76
C ASP A 15 -14.83 16.49 -16.29
N GLU A 16 -15.82 16.30 -15.42
CA GLU A 16 -15.63 16.03 -13.99
C GLU A 16 -14.92 14.69 -13.72
N GLU A 17 -14.95 13.73 -14.64
CA GLU A 17 -14.21 12.47 -14.48
C GLU A 17 -12.70 12.71 -14.62
N ASP A 18 -12.30 13.52 -15.60
CA ASP A 18 -10.92 13.98 -15.77
C ASP A 18 -10.48 14.78 -14.54
N VAL A 19 -11.26 15.79 -14.10
CA VAL A 19 -10.98 16.56 -12.87
C VAL A 19 -10.78 15.65 -11.66
N SER A 20 -11.68 14.68 -11.49
CA SER A 20 -11.59 13.70 -10.41
C SER A 20 -10.37 12.79 -10.54
N ALA A 21 -9.98 12.41 -11.76
CA ALA A 21 -8.79 11.59 -12.02
C ALA A 21 -7.51 12.36 -11.67
N PHE A 22 -7.33 13.57 -12.18
CA PHE A 22 -6.15 14.39 -11.90
C PHE A 22 -6.05 14.80 -10.43
N THR A 23 -7.20 15.07 -9.79
CA THR A 23 -7.27 15.31 -8.33
C THR A 23 -6.85 14.09 -7.51
N ARG A 24 -7.11 12.87 -8.00
CA ARG A 24 -6.62 11.62 -7.38
C ARG A 24 -5.13 11.39 -7.64
N GLU A 25 -4.63 11.76 -8.81
CA GLU A 25 -3.20 11.64 -9.15
C GLU A 25 -2.33 12.64 -8.37
N TRP A 26 -2.85 13.83 -8.07
CA TRP A 26 -2.18 14.81 -7.22
C TRP A 26 -2.26 14.44 -5.74
N VAL A 27 -1.26 13.68 -5.28
CA VAL A 27 -1.16 13.19 -3.89
C VAL A 27 -0.35 14.10 -2.95
N TRP A 28 0.02 15.30 -3.40
CA TRP A 28 0.97 16.17 -2.71
C TRP A 28 0.33 17.29 -1.89
N GLY A 29 -0.96 17.53 -2.05
CA GLY A 29 -1.75 18.50 -1.29
C GLY A 29 -3.12 18.74 -1.95
N PRO A 30 -3.83 19.81 -1.60
CA PRO A 30 -5.03 20.26 -2.31
C PRO A 30 -4.77 20.52 -3.80
N SER A 31 -5.77 20.30 -4.63
CA SER A 31 -5.76 20.64 -6.06
C SER A 31 -7.17 21.05 -6.47
N GLU A 32 -7.31 22.28 -6.92
CA GLU A 32 -8.58 22.90 -7.25
C GLU A 32 -8.62 23.24 -8.74
N TRP A 33 -9.77 23.05 -9.38
CA TRP A 33 -9.92 23.15 -10.83
C TRP A 33 -11.18 23.92 -11.19
N SER A 34 -11.14 24.68 -12.28
CA SER A 34 -12.32 25.24 -12.93
C SER A 34 -12.26 24.88 -14.40
N VAL A 35 -13.29 24.18 -14.90
CA VAL A 35 -13.37 23.66 -16.26
C VAL A 35 -14.68 24.11 -16.91
N GLY A 36 -14.62 24.59 -18.16
CA GLY A 36 -15.77 25.16 -18.87
C GLY A 36 -16.37 24.27 -19.96
N GLY A 37 -15.55 23.42 -20.62
CA GLY A 37 -16.00 22.50 -21.68
C GLY A 37 -14.85 21.92 -22.53
N VAL A 38 -15.18 21.00 -23.45
CA VAL A 38 -14.25 20.14 -24.22
C VAL A 38 -13.29 20.89 -25.18
N HIS A 39 -13.51 22.19 -25.40
CA HIS A 39 -12.70 22.99 -26.31
C HIS A 39 -11.99 24.12 -25.56
N SER A 40 -10.68 23.94 -25.35
CA SER A 40 -9.68 24.98 -25.08
C SER A 40 -9.84 25.87 -23.84
N ASP A 41 -10.46 25.36 -22.77
CA ASP A 41 -10.66 26.12 -21.52
C ASP A 41 -10.28 25.25 -20.30
N GLY A 42 -9.78 25.86 -19.23
CA GLY A 42 -9.46 25.17 -17.97
C GLY A 42 -8.31 25.81 -17.20
N VAL A 43 -8.52 26.01 -15.89
CA VAL A 43 -7.50 26.51 -14.96
C VAL A 43 -7.43 25.63 -13.71
N GLY A 44 -6.23 25.50 -13.14
CA GLY A 44 -6.00 24.71 -11.93
C GLY A 44 -5.05 25.39 -10.95
N ILE A 45 -5.26 25.18 -9.65
CA ILE A 45 -4.36 25.61 -8.57
C ILE A 45 -3.99 24.39 -7.72
N LEU A 46 -2.70 24.05 -7.68
CA LEU A 46 -2.20 22.89 -6.95
C LEU A 46 -1.31 23.33 -5.80
N PHE A 47 -1.61 22.84 -4.60
CA PHE A 47 -0.83 23.07 -3.40
C PHE A 47 0.01 21.85 -3.08
N ARG A 48 1.28 22.07 -2.77
CA ARG A 48 2.24 21.05 -2.35
C ARG A 48 2.50 21.20 -0.85
N GLY A 49 1.93 20.31 -0.07
CA GLY A 49 1.94 20.35 1.38
C GLY A 49 0.54 20.54 1.95
N PHE A 50 0.34 20.08 3.18
CA PHE A 50 -0.94 20.19 3.90
C PHE A 50 -0.94 21.33 4.93
N SER A 51 0.09 22.18 4.90
CA SER A 51 0.19 23.41 5.70
C SER A 51 -0.72 24.54 5.17
N PHE A 52 -1.26 24.38 3.97
CA PHE A 52 -2.22 25.30 3.36
C PHE A 52 -3.63 24.90 3.81
N VAL A 53 -4.27 25.75 4.60
CA VAL A 53 -5.66 25.57 5.01
C VAL A 53 -6.52 26.32 4.00
N ILE A 54 -7.25 25.58 3.17
CA ILE A 54 -8.15 26.17 2.17
C ILE A 54 -9.40 26.67 2.89
N ASP A 55 -9.69 27.96 2.76
CA ASP A 55 -10.87 28.61 3.33
C ASP A 55 -12.03 28.61 2.34
N GLU A 56 -11.76 28.95 1.07
CA GLU A 56 -12.77 29.07 0.02
C GLU A 56 -12.15 28.86 -1.37
N VAL A 57 -12.93 28.29 -2.30
CA VAL A 57 -12.56 28.06 -3.70
C VAL A 57 -13.70 28.55 -4.58
N VAL A 58 -13.40 29.41 -5.55
CA VAL A 58 -14.41 29.96 -6.45
C VAL A 58 -13.91 29.96 -7.90
N GLY A 59 -14.62 29.24 -8.76
CA GLY A 59 -14.51 29.39 -10.21
C GLY A 59 -15.26 30.64 -10.66
N PHE A 60 -14.57 31.79 -10.61
CA PHE A 60 -15.18 33.10 -10.84
C PHE A 60 -15.65 33.28 -12.30
N ILE A 61 -14.81 32.92 -13.26
CA ILE A 61 -15.20 32.79 -14.67
C ILE A 61 -14.87 31.37 -15.07
N THR A 62 -15.89 30.56 -15.33
CA THR A 62 -15.75 29.11 -15.57
C THR A 62 -14.67 28.82 -16.62
N GLY A 63 -13.67 28.02 -16.26
CA GLY A 63 -12.58 27.62 -17.16
C GLY A 63 -11.51 28.67 -17.42
N ARG A 64 -11.66 29.89 -16.88
CA ARG A 64 -10.81 31.06 -17.21
C ARG A 64 -10.24 31.77 -15.99
N VAL A 65 -11.03 31.91 -14.93
CA VAL A 65 -10.59 32.56 -13.69
C VAL A 65 -11.06 31.73 -12.50
N ILE A 66 -10.12 31.27 -11.70
CA ILE A 66 -10.37 30.63 -10.40
C ILE A 66 -9.58 31.38 -9.34
N PHE A 67 -10.18 31.57 -8.16
CA PHE A 67 -9.41 31.99 -7.00
C PHE A 67 -9.56 31.01 -5.85
N VAL A 68 -8.52 30.95 -5.05
CA VAL A 68 -8.45 30.16 -3.82
C VAL A 68 -8.03 31.06 -2.68
N ASP A 69 -8.86 31.06 -1.66
CA ASP A 69 -8.68 31.75 -0.40
C ASP A 69 -8.11 30.74 0.60
N PHE A 70 -6.95 31.03 1.17
CA PHE A 70 -6.29 30.09 2.07
C PHE A 70 -5.51 30.79 3.18
N THR A 71 -5.33 30.08 4.28
CA THR A 71 -4.46 30.46 5.37
C THR A 71 -3.17 29.63 5.32
N PHE A 72 -2.03 30.32 5.30
CA PHE A 72 -0.71 29.71 5.42
C PHE A 72 0.07 30.50 6.45
N MET A 73 0.64 29.82 7.44
CA MET A 73 1.51 30.48 8.42
C MET A 73 0.84 31.64 9.18
N SER A 74 -0.46 31.47 9.50
CA SER A 74 -1.30 32.49 10.15
C SER A 74 -1.57 33.75 9.31
N VAL A 75 -1.10 33.80 8.06
CA VAL A 75 -1.41 34.86 7.10
C VAL A 75 -2.47 34.37 6.12
N LYS A 76 -3.45 35.23 5.84
CA LYS A 76 -4.54 34.94 4.91
C LYS A 76 -4.18 35.45 3.52
N TYR A 77 -4.26 34.57 2.54
CA TYR A 77 -3.97 34.85 1.15
C TYR A 77 -5.21 34.64 0.29
N ARG A 78 -5.28 35.40 -0.80
CA ARG A 78 -6.09 35.09 -1.98
C ARG A 78 -5.15 34.91 -3.15
N ILE A 79 -5.19 33.73 -3.79
CA ILE A 79 -4.48 33.50 -5.04
C ILE A 79 -5.48 33.37 -6.18
N VAL A 80 -5.25 34.10 -7.27
CA VAL A 80 -6.11 34.14 -8.44
C VAL A 80 -5.32 33.63 -9.63
N ASN A 81 -5.84 32.61 -10.31
CA ASN A 81 -5.31 32.07 -11.54
C ASN A 81 -6.16 32.51 -12.73
N VAL A 82 -5.54 33.16 -13.70
CA VAL A 82 -6.18 33.70 -14.91
C VAL A 82 -5.65 32.99 -16.15
N TYR A 83 -6.56 32.65 -17.05
CA TYR A 83 -6.29 32.24 -18.42
C TYR A 83 -7.17 33.06 -19.36
N ALA A 84 -6.66 34.20 -19.82
CA ALA A 84 -7.42 35.13 -20.64
C ALA A 84 -7.46 34.68 -22.11
N PRO A 85 -8.56 34.93 -22.85
CA PRO A 85 -8.64 34.60 -24.27
C PRO A 85 -7.60 35.33 -25.14
N ALA A 86 -7.13 34.69 -26.21
CA ALA A 86 -6.26 35.34 -27.21
C ALA A 86 -6.99 36.45 -28.01
N GLN A 87 -8.32 36.34 -28.17
CA GLN A 87 -9.13 37.32 -28.89
C GLN A 87 -9.36 38.58 -28.02
N GLY A 88 -8.94 39.75 -28.51
CA GLY A 88 -8.94 41.00 -27.74
C GLY A 88 -10.29 41.41 -27.12
N GLY A 89 -11.40 41.23 -27.84
CA GLY A 89 -12.75 41.55 -27.32
C GLY A 89 -13.12 40.69 -26.11
N ARG A 90 -12.96 39.37 -26.20
CA ARG A 90 -13.23 38.43 -25.10
C ARG A 90 -12.24 38.58 -23.94
N ARG A 91 -10.99 38.95 -24.26
CA ARG A 91 -9.97 39.28 -23.26
C ARG A 91 -10.38 40.51 -22.42
N LEU A 92 -10.86 41.56 -23.08
CA LEU A 92 -11.32 42.78 -22.43
C LEU A 92 -12.51 42.52 -21.48
N GLU A 93 -13.43 41.63 -21.85
CA GLU A 93 -14.55 41.21 -20.98
C GLU A 93 -14.03 40.60 -19.68
N VAL A 94 -13.09 39.64 -19.76
CA VAL A 94 -12.46 39.03 -18.57
C VAL A 94 -11.81 40.08 -17.68
N PHE A 95 -11.03 41.00 -18.26
CA PHE A 95 -10.33 42.02 -17.47
C PHE A 95 -11.27 43.04 -16.80
N ARG A 96 -12.44 43.32 -17.39
CA ARG A 96 -13.45 44.18 -16.77
C ARG A 96 -14.14 43.53 -15.57
N GLU A 97 -14.23 42.20 -15.55
CA GLU A 97 -14.83 41.45 -14.44
C GLU A 97 -13.83 41.16 -13.31
N LEU A 98 -12.51 41.11 -13.60
CA LEU A 98 -11.47 40.82 -12.61
C LEU A 98 -11.59 41.60 -11.28
N PRO A 99 -11.87 42.93 -11.25
CA PRO A 99 -12.02 43.66 -9.99
C PRO A 99 -12.98 43.03 -8.97
N GLY A 100 -14.00 42.32 -9.45
CA GLY A 100 -14.98 41.63 -8.61
C GLY A 100 -14.38 40.53 -7.73
N CYS A 101 -13.33 39.83 -8.21
CA CYS A 101 -12.66 38.77 -7.46
C CYS A 101 -11.40 39.24 -6.71
N LEU A 102 -10.83 40.39 -7.08
CA LEU A 102 -9.64 40.97 -6.44
C LEU A 102 -9.96 41.78 -5.18
N SER A 103 -11.22 42.21 -5.01
CA SER A 103 -11.67 42.96 -3.84
C SER A 103 -11.62 42.09 -2.57
N THR A 104 -10.55 42.22 -1.79
CA THR A 104 -10.33 41.43 -0.58
C THR A 104 -9.43 42.15 0.42
N SER A 105 -9.55 41.80 1.70
CA SER A 105 -8.62 42.21 2.77
C SER A 105 -7.42 41.28 2.94
N ARG A 106 -7.36 40.20 2.14
CA ARG A 106 -6.29 39.19 2.17
C ARG A 106 -5.08 39.64 1.36
N SER A 107 -3.92 39.06 1.64
CA SER A 107 -2.74 39.24 0.79
C SER A 107 -2.98 38.64 -0.60
N LEU A 108 -2.96 39.50 -1.63
CA LEU A 108 -3.38 39.15 -2.98
C LEU A 108 -2.20 38.71 -3.86
N ILE A 109 -2.37 37.58 -4.54
CA ILE A 109 -1.48 37.10 -5.60
C ILE A 109 -2.34 36.84 -6.82
N LEU A 110 -2.03 37.50 -7.94
CA LEU A 110 -2.74 37.34 -9.21
C LEU A 110 -1.76 36.82 -10.25
N GLY A 111 -2.04 35.73 -10.94
CA GLY A 111 -1.14 35.27 -11.99
C GLY A 111 -1.76 34.32 -13.00
N GLY A 112 -1.00 34.02 -14.04
CA GLY A 112 -1.38 33.13 -15.13
C GLY A 112 -1.06 33.71 -16.50
N ASP A 113 -1.76 33.24 -17.52
CA ASP A 113 -1.61 33.68 -18.91
C ASP A 113 -2.67 34.73 -19.24
N PHE A 114 -2.22 35.96 -19.48
CA PHE A 114 -3.08 37.10 -19.78
C PHE A 114 -3.26 37.31 -21.28
N ASN A 115 -2.54 36.55 -22.13
CA ASN A 115 -2.59 36.66 -23.58
C ASN A 115 -2.41 38.10 -24.13
N VAL A 116 -1.72 38.96 -23.38
CA VAL A 116 -1.43 40.35 -23.74
C VAL A 116 -0.04 40.75 -23.24
N SER A 117 0.65 41.60 -23.99
CA SER A 117 1.95 42.16 -23.58
C SER A 117 1.76 43.57 -23.03
N LEU A 118 2.26 43.82 -21.82
CA LEU A 118 2.32 45.16 -21.22
C LEU A 118 3.57 45.95 -21.63
N ASP A 119 4.59 45.27 -22.18
CA ASP A 119 5.89 45.86 -22.49
C ASP A 119 5.95 46.53 -23.89
N GLY A 120 4.93 46.33 -24.74
CA GLY A 120 4.93 46.72 -26.17
C GLY A 120 4.39 48.11 -26.51
N GLY A 121 4.03 48.93 -25.52
CA GLY A 121 3.24 50.15 -25.75
C GLY A 121 1.81 49.83 -26.21
N ARG A 122 0.96 50.86 -26.32
CA ARG A 122 -0.51 50.72 -26.50
C ARG A 122 -0.96 50.21 -27.89
N GLY A 123 -0.01 49.92 -28.79
CA GLY A 123 -0.24 49.32 -30.10
C GLY A 123 0.31 47.90 -30.14
N GLY A 124 -0.51 46.91 -29.75
CA GLY A 124 -0.15 45.50 -29.83
C GLY A 124 -0.24 44.94 -31.26
N ALA A 125 0.34 43.77 -31.52
CA ALA A 125 0.32 43.08 -32.82
C ALA A 125 -1.09 42.69 -33.35
N TRP A 126 -2.13 42.93 -32.55
CA TRP A 126 -3.54 42.67 -32.86
C TRP A 126 -4.35 43.95 -33.09
N ALA A 127 -3.76 45.11 -32.84
CA ALA A 127 -4.27 46.35 -33.37
C ALA A 127 -3.97 46.35 -34.87
N GLY A 128 -5.00 46.45 -35.72
CA GLY A 128 -4.76 46.87 -37.10
C GLY A 128 -3.92 48.15 -37.10
N GLU A 129 -3.17 48.43 -38.16
CA GLU A 129 -2.31 49.62 -38.27
C GLU A 129 -3.00 50.87 -37.70
N GLY A 130 -2.58 51.32 -36.52
CA GLY A 130 -3.12 52.50 -35.81
C GLY A 130 -4.18 52.26 -34.71
N GLY A 131 -4.57 51.02 -34.39
CA GLY A 131 -5.54 50.71 -33.32
C GLY A 131 -4.97 50.66 -31.90
N MET A 132 -5.80 50.95 -30.89
CA MET A 132 -5.45 50.86 -29.47
C MET A 132 -6.02 49.57 -28.87
N ASP A 133 -5.21 48.77 -28.17
CA ASP A 133 -5.70 47.57 -27.48
C ASP A 133 -6.25 47.95 -26.09
N TYR A 134 -7.57 48.13 -26.00
CA TYR A 134 -8.25 48.47 -24.74
C TYR A 134 -8.08 47.42 -23.64
N SER A 135 -7.75 46.17 -23.97
CA SER A 135 -7.49 45.14 -22.95
C SER A 135 -6.19 45.40 -22.19
N VAL A 136 -5.19 46.02 -22.82
CA VAL A 136 -3.97 46.48 -22.13
C VAL A 136 -4.33 47.51 -21.06
N MET A 137 -5.10 48.54 -21.45
CA MET A 137 -5.51 49.60 -20.53
C MET A 137 -6.37 49.07 -19.37
N ALA A 138 -7.26 48.11 -19.65
CA ALA A 138 -8.07 47.47 -18.61
C ALA A 138 -7.19 46.72 -17.61
N LEU A 139 -6.20 45.96 -18.08
CA LEU A 139 -5.28 45.24 -17.20
C LEU A 139 -4.36 46.21 -16.42
N GLU A 140 -3.82 47.25 -17.06
CA GLU A 140 -3.03 48.30 -16.39
C GLU A 140 -3.86 48.99 -15.30
N GLY A 141 -5.12 49.29 -15.58
CA GLY A 141 -6.06 49.85 -14.60
C GLY A 141 -6.25 48.92 -13.41
N VAL A 142 -6.53 47.63 -13.66
CA VAL A 142 -6.63 46.61 -12.59
C VAL A 142 -5.36 46.52 -11.76
N VAL A 143 -4.18 46.52 -12.40
CA VAL A 143 -2.90 46.44 -11.69
C VAL A 143 -2.68 47.69 -10.82
N GLY A 144 -3.00 48.87 -11.35
CA GLY A 144 -2.90 50.14 -10.62
C GLY A 144 -3.87 50.25 -9.44
N ASP A 145 -5.16 50.01 -9.69
CA ASP A 145 -6.25 50.15 -8.71
C ASP A 145 -6.05 49.25 -7.49
N PHE A 146 -5.50 48.05 -7.70
CA PHE A 146 -5.23 47.07 -6.63
C PHE A 146 -3.78 47.13 -6.10
N SER A 147 -2.99 48.14 -6.50
CA SER A 147 -1.59 48.33 -6.06
C SER A 147 -0.74 47.06 -6.22
N LEU A 148 -0.90 46.41 -7.37
CA LEU A 148 -0.25 45.16 -7.71
C LEU A 148 1.11 45.44 -8.36
N ALA A 149 2.15 44.75 -7.91
CA ALA A 149 3.48 44.83 -8.50
C ALA A 149 3.74 43.63 -9.40
N ASP A 150 4.18 43.89 -10.63
CA ASP A 150 4.67 42.88 -11.56
C ASP A 150 5.96 42.23 -11.05
N ALA A 151 5.89 40.95 -10.68
CA ALA A 151 7.00 40.27 -10.04
C ALA A 151 8.24 40.14 -10.93
N PHE A 152 8.04 39.92 -12.24
CA PHE A 152 9.16 39.77 -13.16
C PHE A 152 9.85 41.11 -13.37
N ARG A 153 9.09 42.15 -13.72
CA ARG A 153 9.62 43.50 -14.00
C ARG A 153 10.25 44.15 -12.77
N THR A 154 9.74 43.86 -11.57
CA THR A 154 10.33 44.34 -10.31
C THR A 154 11.73 43.78 -10.08
N VAL A 155 11.98 42.51 -10.44
CA VAL A 155 13.29 41.85 -10.24
C VAL A 155 14.22 42.06 -11.44
N HIS A 156 13.67 42.12 -12.65
CA HIS A 156 14.40 42.18 -13.92
C HIS A 156 13.96 43.39 -14.78
N PRO A 157 14.20 44.64 -14.35
CA PRO A 157 13.65 45.83 -14.99
C PRO A 157 14.04 46.01 -16.46
N GLY A 158 15.24 45.56 -16.85
CA GLY A 158 15.76 45.68 -18.23
C GLY A 158 15.64 44.42 -19.09
N ASP A 159 15.09 43.31 -18.59
CA ASP A 159 14.97 42.08 -19.37
C ASP A 159 13.64 42.07 -20.16
N VAL A 160 13.69 41.64 -21.42
CA VAL A 160 12.49 41.49 -22.26
C VAL A 160 11.56 40.40 -21.71
N GLY A 161 12.13 39.31 -21.16
CA GLY A 161 11.37 38.34 -20.38
C GLY A 161 10.29 37.57 -21.14
N TYR A 162 10.47 37.27 -22.42
CA TYR A 162 9.47 36.53 -23.20
C TYR A 162 9.12 35.18 -22.56
N THR A 163 7.82 34.95 -22.34
CA THR A 163 7.30 33.73 -21.73
C THR A 163 6.67 32.80 -22.77
N TRP A 164 6.31 33.30 -23.96
CA TRP A 164 5.70 32.50 -25.02
C TRP A 164 6.46 32.63 -26.33
N ARG A 165 6.58 31.52 -27.08
CA ARG A 165 7.19 31.48 -28.43
C ARG A 165 6.48 30.52 -29.36
N ASN A 166 6.37 30.88 -30.64
CA ASN A 166 5.92 29.97 -31.68
C ASN A 166 7.05 29.45 -32.57
N SER A 167 6.74 28.42 -33.36
CA SER A 167 7.66 27.80 -34.33
C SER A 167 8.10 28.73 -35.46
N ARG A 168 7.47 29.90 -35.61
CA ARG A 168 7.81 30.92 -36.62
C ARG A 168 8.74 32.01 -36.06
N GLY A 169 9.24 31.84 -34.84
CA GLY A 169 10.18 32.77 -34.21
C GLY A 169 9.55 34.02 -33.60
N LYS A 170 8.21 34.11 -33.51
CA LYS A 170 7.57 35.17 -32.74
C LYS A 170 7.66 34.84 -31.24
N ALA A 171 7.94 35.86 -30.45
CA ALA A 171 8.04 35.77 -29.00
C ALA A 171 7.26 36.91 -28.35
N SER A 172 6.63 36.65 -27.21
CA SER A 172 5.91 37.66 -26.43
C SER A 172 5.93 37.30 -24.96
N ARG A 173 5.77 38.30 -24.10
CA ARG A 173 5.60 38.11 -22.67
C ARG A 173 4.12 38.20 -22.34
N LEU A 174 3.52 37.05 -22.07
CA LEU A 174 2.07 36.88 -21.90
C LEU A 174 1.71 36.40 -20.49
N ASP A 175 2.68 35.83 -19.77
CA ASP A 175 2.50 35.25 -18.45
C ASP A 175 3.00 36.20 -17.37
N TYR A 176 2.14 36.47 -16.38
CA TYR A 176 2.43 37.42 -15.31
C TYR A 176 2.13 36.80 -13.95
N ILE A 177 2.92 37.20 -12.94
CA ILE A 177 2.58 37.04 -11.54
C ILE A 177 2.68 38.43 -10.91
N PHE A 178 1.54 38.93 -10.47
CA PHE A 178 1.37 40.18 -9.76
C PHE A 178 1.19 39.91 -8.27
N VAL A 179 1.84 40.72 -7.44
CA VAL A 179 1.84 40.56 -5.99
C VAL A 179 1.40 41.86 -5.34
N GLY A 180 0.40 41.81 -4.47
CA GLY A 180 -0.06 42.96 -3.71
C GLY A 180 0.98 43.42 -2.69
N GLY A 181 1.24 44.72 -2.63
CA GLY A 181 2.04 45.33 -1.56
C GLY A 181 3.56 45.26 -1.71
N GLY A 182 4.10 44.96 -2.91
CA GLY A 182 5.52 45.17 -3.23
C GLY A 182 6.49 44.44 -2.29
N ILE A 183 6.40 43.11 -2.21
CA ILE A 183 7.18 42.30 -1.27
C ILE A 183 8.69 42.46 -1.49
N CYS A 184 9.35 43.15 -0.56
CA CYS A 184 10.80 43.32 -0.54
C CYS A 184 11.52 41.97 -0.42
N GLY A 185 12.56 41.73 -1.22
CA GLY A 185 13.34 40.49 -1.20
C GLY A 185 12.74 39.33 -1.99
N MET A 186 11.69 39.56 -2.77
CA MET A 186 11.15 38.61 -3.75
C MET A 186 12.23 38.17 -4.75
N LYS A 187 12.19 36.90 -5.15
CA LYS A 187 12.98 36.38 -6.27
C LYS A 187 12.05 35.94 -7.39
N CYS A 188 12.44 36.24 -8.63
CA CYS A 188 11.72 35.80 -9.82
C CYS A 188 12.69 35.13 -10.78
N VAL A 189 12.31 33.96 -11.30
CA VAL A 189 13.10 33.19 -12.27
C VAL A 189 12.18 32.71 -13.38
N LEU A 190 12.59 32.96 -14.62
CA LEU A 190 11.96 32.38 -15.80
C LEU A 190 12.63 31.02 -16.11
N LEU A 191 11.82 29.97 -16.19
CA LEU A 191 12.30 28.61 -16.39
C LEU A 191 11.76 28.03 -17.69
N PRO A 192 12.64 27.60 -18.62
CA PRO A 192 12.17 27.07 -19.89
C PRO A 192 11.36 25.80 -19.69
N SER A 193 10.17 25.75 -20.32
CA SER A 193 9.33 24.56 -20.26
C SER A 193 9.72 23.56 -21.34
N TRP A 194 9.81 22.30 -20.97
CA TRP A 194 9.96 21.20 -21.94
C TRP A 194 8.61 20.73 -22.48
N ALA A 195 7.50 21.04 -21.79
CA ALA A 195 6.18 20.46 -22.03
C ALA A 195 5.21 21.41 -22.76
N SER A 196 5.56 22.69 -22.87
CA SER A 196 4.71 23.75 -23.44
C SER A 196 5.56 24.70 -24.29
N ASP A 197 4.90 25.48 -25.12
CA ASP A 197 5.40 26.67 -25.82
C ASP A 197 5.46 27.92 -24.91
N HIS A 198 4.85 27.83 -23.72
CA HIS A 198 5.04 28.76 -22.61
C HIS A 198 6.15 28.31 -21.67
N ASP A 199 6.93 29.27 -21.19
CA ASP A 199 7.92 29.12 -20.15
C ASP A 199 7.32 29.39 -18.77
N MET A 200 7.83 28.69 -17.76
CA MET A 200 7.29 28.79 -16.42
C MET A 200 7.86 30.00 -15.69
N LEU A 201 6.98 30.91 -15.25
CA LEU A 201 7.35 32.00 -14.36
C LEU A 201 7.33 31.53 -12.90
N GLN A 202 8.48 31.52 -12.23
CA GLN A 202 8.59 31.13 -10.83
C GLN A 202 8.88 32.34 -9.94
N VAL A 203 8.02 32.57 -8.95
CA VAL A 203 8.19 33.62 -7.93
C VAL A 203 8.39 32.97 -6.55
N SER A 204 9.40 33.44 -5.82
CA SER A 204 9.66 33.06 -4.43
C SER A 204 9.43 34.28 -3.54
N LEU A 205 8.46 34.15 -2.64
CA LEU A 205 8.14 35.18 -1.66
C LEU A 205 8.84 34.84 -0.34
N PRO A 206 9.58 35.78 0.27
CA PRO A 206 10.13 35.57 1.60
C PRO A 206 8.99 35.37 2.60
N THR A 207 9.13 34.36 3.44
CA THR A 207 8.22 34.11 4.57
C THR A 207 9.05 34.04 5.85
N ASP A 208 8.53 34.59 6.94
CA ASP A 208 9.17 34.55 8.28
C ASP A 208 8.96 33.19 8.97
N GLY A 209 8.72 32.15 8.20
CA GLY A 209 8.34 30.83 8.70
C GLY A 209 9.47 29.98 9.23
N PRO A 210 9.14 28.95 10.05
CA PRO A 210 10.10 27.99 10.51
C PRO A 210 10.69 27.28 9.29
N LYS A 211 12.02 27.37 9.16
CA LYS A 211 12.76 26.67 8.10
C LYS A 211 12.79 25.19 8.44
N TRP A 212 12.02 24.39 7.72
CA TRP A 212 12.05 22.94 7.86
C TRP A 212 13.35 22.38 7.27
N GLY A 213 14.09 21.61 8.08
CA GLY A 213 15.27 20.90 7.62
C GLY A 213 14.94 19.80 6.60
N SER A 214 15.97 19.14 6.07
CA SER A 214 15.84 18.10 5.03
C SER A 214 15.10 16.82 5.46
N GLY A 215 14.58 16.78 6.70
CA GLY A 215 13.89 15.64 7.30
C GLY A 215 14.81 14.46 7.61
N PHE A 216 14.24 13.39 8.15
CA PHE A 216 14.98 12.14 8.32
C PHE A 216 15.26 11.48 6.98
N TRP A 217 16.52 11.08 6.76
CA TRP A 217 16.88 10.33 5.56
C TRP A 217 16.15 8.98 5.54
N ARG A 218 15.44 8.71 4.44
CA ARG A 218 14.79 7.43 4.15
C ARG A 218 15.42 6.80 2.92
N LEU A 219 15.69 5.50 2.99
CA LEU A 219 16.21 4.73 1.87
C LEU A 219 15.17 4.66 0.75
N ASN A 220 15.56 5.05 -0.47
CA ASN A 220 14.78 4.76 -1.67
C ASN A 220 14.95 3.28 -2.01
N THR A 221 13.89 2.48 -1.81
CA THR A 221 13.92 1.03 -2.01
C THR A 221 14.10 0.62 -3.46
N LEU A 222 13.82 1.47 -4.45
CA LEU A 222 14.13 1.15 -5.86
C LEU A 222 15.63 0.97 -6.10
N LEU A 223 16.48 1.60 -5.30
CA LEU A 223 17.92 1.41 -5.43
C LEU A 223 18.31 -0.04 -5.17
N LEU A 224 17.50 -0.81 -4.43
CA LEU A 224 17.76 -2.22 -4.16
C LEU A 224 17.60 -3.12 -5.39
N GLU A 225 16.84 -2.67 -6.39
CA GLU A 225 16.62 -3.43 -7.64
C GLU A 225 17.77 -3.26 -8.63
N ALA A 226 18.52 -2.15 -8.55
CA ALA A 226 19.62 -1.87 -9.45
C ALA A 226 20.75 -2.89 -9.27
N ASP A 227 21.19 -3.53 -10.35
CA ASP A 227 22.26 -4.54 -10.28
C ASP A 227 23.58 -3.96 -9.78
N ALA A 228 23.87 -2.71 -10.12
CA ALA A 228 25.00 -1.97 -9.56
C ALA A 228 24.93 -1.86 -8.02
N PHE A 229 23.74 -1.67 -7.46
CA PHE A 229 23.56 -1.65 -6.01
C PHE A 229 23.76 -3.05 -5.43
N LYS A 230 23.11 -4.07 -6.01
CA LYS A 230 23.22 -5.46 -5.55
C LYS A 230 24.68 -5.93 -5.53
N ALA A 231 25.43 -5.67 -6.60
CA ALA A 231 26.84 -6.02 -6.71
C ALA A 231 27.68 -5.30 -5.65
N ALA A 232 27.53 -3.98 -5.53
CA ALA A 232 28.30 -3.18 -4.58
C ALA A 232 27.96 -3.51 -3.12
N PHE A 233 26.69 -3.70 -2.79
CA PHE A 233 26.25 -4.09 -1.45
C PHE A 233 26.70 -5.51 -1.10
N THR A 234 26.66 -6.45 -2.05
CA THR A 234 27.16 -7.81 -1.83
C THR A 234 28.65 -7.82 -1.51
N SER A 235 29.44 -7.00 -2.22
CA SER A 235 30.87 -6.82 -1.92
C SER A 235 31.09 -6.25 -0.51
N LEU A 236 30.36 -5.19 -0.16
CA LEU A 236 30.40 -4.62 1.19
C LEU A 236 30.02 -5.65 2.26
N TYR A 237 28.93 -6.39 2.06
CA TYR A 237 28.46 -7.39 3.02
C TYR A 237 29.51 -8.47 3.25
N ARG A 238 30.16 -8.96 2.20
CA ARG A 238 31.26 -9.95 2.31
C ARG A 238 32.41 -9.40 3.16
N SER A 239 32.82 -8.15 2.94
CA SER A 239 33.84 -7.48 3.74
C SER A 239 33.41 -7.26 5.20
N VAL A 240 32.16 -6.86 5.44
CA VAL A 240 31.63 -6.69 6.80
C VAL A 240 31.55 -8.01 7.56
N ARG A 241 31.28 -9.11 6.85
CA ARG A 241 31.21 -10.46 7.42
C ARG A 241 32.57 -10.98 7.88
N THR A 242 33.67 -10.67 7.18
CA THR A 242 35.01 -11.13 7.59
C THR A 242 35.48 -10.48 8.89
N MET A 243 34.96 -9.30 9.23
CA MET A 243 35.27 -8.60 10.48
C MET A 243 34.50 -9.14 11.69
N LYS A 244 33.64 -10.16 11.55
CA LYS A 244 32.79 -10.66 12.65
C LYS A 244 33.59 -11.15 13.86
N SER A 245 34.78 -11.72 13.64
CA SER A 245 35.67 -12.18 14.71
C SER A 245 36.39 -11.07 15.47
N MET A 246 36.30 -9.81 15.02
CA MET A 246 36.97 -8.66 15.65
C MET A 246 36.13 -7.99 16.74
N TYR A 247 34.90 -8.45 16.97
CA TYR A 247 33.97 -7.87 17.94
C TYR A 247 33.74 -8.84 19.09
N VAL A 248 33.45 -8.31 20.28
CA VAL A 248 33.22 -9.10 21.49
C VAL A 248 31.96 -9.96 21.36
N SER A 249 30.94 -9.43 20.68
CA SER A 249 29.69 -10.15 20.44
C SER A 249 29.13 -9.98 19.03
N VAL A 250 28.27 -10.92 18.63
CA VAL A 250 27.52 -10.84 17.36
C VAL A 250 26.58 -9.63 17.34
N VAL A 251 26.07 -9.23 18.50
CA VAL A 251 25.17 -8.06 18.62
C VAL A 251 25.94 -6.78 18.34
N GLU A 252 27.10 -6.61 18.95
CA GLU A 252 27.99 -5.47 18.74
C GLU A 252 28.46 -5.38 17.28
N TRP A 253 28.87 -6.51 16.70
CA TRP A 253 29.18 -6.58 15.28
C TRP A 253 27.99 -6.15 14.41
N TRP A 254 26.77 -6.58 14.74
CA TRP A 254 25.58 -6.26 13.96
C TRP A 254 25.21 -4.77 14.03
N GLU A 255 25.38 -4.12 15.19
CA GLU A 255 25.21 -2.67 15.32
C GLU A 255 26.23 -1.89 14.47
N ALA A 256 27.49 -2.29 14.51
CA ALA A 256 28.55 -1.73 13.67
C ALA A 256 28.28 -1.96 12.17
N ALA A 257 27.80 -3.16 11.80
CA ALA A 257 27.42 -3.52 10.44
C ALA A 257 26.27 -2.64 9.92
N LYS A 258 25.20 -2.45 10.71
CA LYS A 258 24.08 -1.57 10.37
C LYS A 258 24.54 -0.14 10.09
N CYS A 259 25.46 0.38 10.89
CA CYS A 259 26.03 1.71 10.67
C CYS A 259 26.74 1.81 9.31
N ARG A 260 27.56 0.82 8.96
CA ARG A 260 28.25 0.75 7.66
C ARG A 260 27.28 0.61 6.50
N PHE A 261 26.24 -0.22 6.63
CA PHE A 261 25.18 -0.35 5.63
C PHE A 261 24.44 0.96 5.42
N ALA A 262 24.10 1.68 6.49
CA ALA A 262 23.46 2.99 6.40
C ALA A 262 24.34 4.02 5.68
N ILE A 263 25.65 4.06 5.98
CA ILE A 263 26.62 4.93 5.27
C ILE A 263 26.68 4.58 3.78
N PHE A 264 26.80 3.29 3.45
CA PHE A 264 26.82 2.83 2.07
C PHE A 264 25.56 3.23 1.32
N CYS A 265 24.38 2.94 1.88
CA CYS A 265 23.11 3.25 1.26
C CYS A 265 22.93 4.76 1.05
N ARG A 266 23.35 5.58 2.01
CA ARG A 266 23.36 7.06 1.87
C ARG A 266 24.28 7.52 0.75
N ARG A 267 25.51 6.99 0.68
CA ARG A 267 26.48 7.34 -0.36
C ARG A 267 26.02 6.90 -1.75
N PHE A 268 25.54 5.67 -1.89
CA PHE A 268 25.01 5.17 -3.15
C PHE A 268 23.82 6.01 -3.63
N ALA A 269 22.86 6.28 -2.74
CA ALA A 269 21.72 7.14 -3.04
C ALA A 269 22.15 8.56 -3.42
N ALA A 270 23.14 9.13 -2.73
CA ALA A 270 23.68 10.46 -3.06
C ALA A 270 24.37 10.48 -4.43
N THR A 271 25.14 9.45 -4.77
CA THR A 271 25.80 9.34 -6.07
C THR A 271 24.79 9.14 -7.20
N ALA A 272 23.79 8.26 -7.01
CA ALA A 272 22.68 8.10 -7.97
C ALA A 272 21.93 9.43 -8.18
N ARG A 273 21.56 10.11 -7.09
CA ARG A 273 20.92 11.44 -7.16
C ARG A 273 21.80 12.49 -7.85
N ARG A 274 23.10 12.48 -7.63
CA ARG A 274 24.04 13.41 -8.30
C ARG A 274 24.10 13.14 -9.79
N ARG A 275 24.18 11.87 -10.20
CA ARG A 275 24.15 11.48 -11.61
C ARG A 275 22.84 11.89 -12.30
N ASP A 276 21.72 11.62 -11.66
CA ASP A 276 20.39 12.02 -12.16
C ASP A 276 20.25 13.54 -12.26
N ARG A 277 20.70 14.28 -11.23
CA ARG A 277 20.66 15.75 -11.22
C ARG A 277 21.60 16.36 -12.26
N ALA A 278 22.77 15.77 -12.51
CA ALA A 278 23.73 16.31 -13.46
C ALA A 278 23.15 16.37 -14.87
N GLY A 279 22.42 15.34 -15.30
CA GLY A 279 21.74 15.34 -16.60
C GLY A 279 20.69 16.43 -16.73
N VAL A 280 19.80 16.54 -15.73
CA VAL A 280 18.76 17.59 -15.70
C VAL A 280 19.37 18.98 -15.67
N THR A 281 20.34 19.20 -14.78
CA THR A 281 21.02 20.50 -14.63
C THR A 281 21.71 20.91 -15.93
N LYS A 282 22.43 19.99 -16.58
CA LYS A 282 23.08 20.25 -17.87
C LYS A 282 22.09 20.80 -18.89
N TRP A 283 21.00 20.08 -19.14
CA TRP A 283 20.05 20.47 -20.19
C TRP A 283 19.18 21.66 -19.79
N THR A 284 18.82 21.82 -18.52
CA THR A 284 18.15 23.03 -18.02
C THR A 284 19.03 24.27 -18.19
N SER A 285 20.33 24.19 -17.86
CA SER A 285 21.27 25.29 -18.06
C SER A 285 21.51 25.59 -19.53
N SER A 286 21.63 24.56 -20.38
CA SER A 286 21.72 24.75 -21.84
C SER A 286 20.49 25.44 -22.41
N LEU A 287 19.28 25.02 -22.02
CA LEU A 287 18.05 25.69 -22.44
C LEU A 287 17.97 27.13 -21.93
N SER A 288 18.37 27.38 -20.67
CA SER A 288 18.40 28.74 -20.11
C SER A 288 19.38 29.65 -20.86
N TYR A 289 20.53 29.12 -21.28
CA TYR A 289 21.50 29.85 -22.11
C TYR A 289 20.93 30.18 -23.50
N LEU A 290 20.41 29.17 -24.21
CA LEU A 290 19.81 29.35 -25.54
C LEU A 290 18.62 30.33 -25.49
N HIS A 291 17.85 30.29 -24.41
CA HIS A 291 16.77 31.22 -24.17
C HIS A 291 17.29 32.65 -23.94
N GLY A 292 18.36 32.83 -23.18
CA GLY A 292 19.02 34.12 -23.02
C GLY A 292 19.50 34.70 -24.36
N CYS A 293 20.05 33.86 -25.25
CA CYS A 293 20.41 34.25 -26.61
C CYS A 293 19.18 34.74 -27.40
N LEU A 294 18.09 33.96 -27.41
CA LEU A 294 16.84 34.35 -28.06
C LEU A 294 16.27 35.67 -27.53
N ASN A 295 16.30 35.91 -26.22
CA ASN A 295 15.81 37.16 -25.62
C ASN A 295 16.66 38.38 -25.98
N ARG A 296 17.94 38.18 -26.28
CA ARG A 296 18.82 39.23 -26.81
C ARG A 296 18.71 39.41 -28.33
N GLY A 297 17.82 38.66 -28.99
CA GLY A 297 17.68 38.67 -30.45
C GLY A 297 18.82 37.98 -31.19
N GLU A 298 19.61 37.15 -30.51
CA GLU A 298 20.70 36.40 -31.13
C GLU A 298 20.14 35.21 -31.93
N TYR A 299 20.85 34.82 -33.00
CA TYR A 299 20.52 33.62 -33.75
C TYR A 299 20.73 32.36 -32.90
N VAL A 300 19.70 31.51 -32.84
CA VAL A 300 19.77 30.20 -32.22
C VAL A 300 19.25 29.17 -33.22
N ASP A 301 20.04 28.11 -33.44
CA ASP A 301 19.60 26.96 -34.22
C ASP A 301 18.40 26.29 -33.53
N TRP A 302 17.24 26.30 -34.22
CA TRP A 302 16.01 25.72 -33.71
C TRP A 302 16.13 24.21 -33.47
N ALA A 303 16.91 23.49 -34.29
CA ALA A 303 17.14 22.06 -34.10
C ALA A 303 17.94 21.79 -32.82
N LEU A 304 18.89 22.67 -32.48
CA LEU A 304 19.64 22.61 -31.21
C LEU A 304 18.71 22.89 -30.02
N TYR A 305 17.82 23.88 -30.14
CA TYR A 305 16.84 24.24 -29.12
C TYR A 305 15.87 23.09 -28.82
N GLU A 306 15.19 22.57 -29.84
CA GLU A 306 14.28 21.43 -29.72
C GLU A 306 15.01 20.15 -29.27
N GLY A 307 16.23 19.93 -29.75
CA GLY A 307 17.06 18.82 -29.30
C GLY A 307 17.39 18.87 -27.80
N ALA A 308 17.64 20.07 -27.25
CA ALA A 308 17.84 20.25 -25.82
C ALA A 308 16.54 20.05 -25.01
N LYS A 309 15.40 20.51 -25.56
CA LYS A 309 14.06 20.35 -24.99
C LYS A 309 13.69 18.87 -24.86
N GLU A 310 13.86 18.09 -25.93
CA GLU A 310 13.55 16.67 -25.97
C GLU A 310 14.45 15.85 -25.02
N ARG A 311 15.74 16.19 -24.91
CA ARG A 311 16.63 15.54 -23.94
C ARG A 311 16.23 15.81 -22.49
N LEU A 312 15.81 17.03 -22.18
CA LEU A 312 15.30 17.37 -20.85
C LEU A 312 13.99 16.63 -20.56
N ARG A 313 13.07 16.58 -21.55
CA ARG A 313 11.83 15.82 -21.49
C ARG A 313 12.09 14.35 -21.19
N GLY A 314 12.95 13.67 -21.95
CA GLY A 314 13.24 12.25 -21.74
C GLY A 314 13.76 11.93 -20.32
N LEU A 315 14.61 12.80 -19.76
CA LEU A 315 15.11 12.65 -18.38
C LEU A 315 14.00 12.87 -17.33
N LEU A 316 13.16 13.89 -17.52
CA LEU A 316 12.08 14.22 -16.59
C LEU A 316 10.93 13.23 -16.68
N GLU A 317 10.58 12.73 -17.86
CA GLU A 317 9.61 11.66 -18.05
C GLU A 317 10.10 10.35 -17.45
N ALA A 318 11.37 9.95 -17.66
CA ALA A 318 11.91 8.76 -17.03
C ALA A 318 11.84 8.85 -15.49
N ARG A 319 12.12 10.04 -14.95
CA ARG A 319 11.99 10.31 -13.51
C ARG A 319 10.53 10.32 -13.05
N ALA A 320 9.63 10.92 -13.82
CA ALA A 320 8.20 10.94 -13.53
C ALA A 320 7.63 9.52 -13.57
N LYS A 321 7.99 8.70 -14.57
CA LYS A 321 7.65 7.29 -14.67
C LYS A 321 8.22 6.49 -13.51
N ALA A 322 9.46 6.72 -13.08
CA ALA A 322 10.02 6.06 -11.90
C ALA A 322 9.29 6.47 -10.60
N LEU A 323 8.94 7.74 -10.42
CA LEU A 323 8.18 8.23 -9.26
C LEU A 323 6.71 7.79 -9.28
N ALA A 324 6.08 7.79 -10.44
CA ALA A 324 4.72 7.32 -10.67
C ALA A 324 4.68 5.81 -10.49
N PHE A 325 5.68 5.07 -10.97
CA PHE A 325 5.89 3.66 -10.64
C PHE A 325 6.10 3.50 -9.14
N GLN A 326 6.88 4.32 -8.42
CA GLN A 326 6.94 4.21 -6.95
C GLN A 326 5.60 4.47 -6.24
N ALA A 327 4.80 5.41 -6.76
CA ALA A 327 3.48 5.72 -6.24
C ALA A 327 2.48 4.59 -6.56
N ARG A 328 2.55 4.04 -7.78
CA ARG A 328 1.63 3.05 -8.38
C ARG A 328 2.08 1.60 -8.24
N LEU A 329 3.34 1.28 -7.91
CA LEU A 329 3.83 -0.11 -7.75
C LEU A 329 3.24 -0.74 -6.50
N ARG A 330 2.94 0.10 -5.48
CA ARG A 330 2.09 -0.31 -4.37
C ARG A 330 0.63 -0.54 -4.76
N GLU A 331 0.15 0.10 -5.83
CA GLU A 331 -1.21 -0.05 -6.36
C GLU A 331 -1.32 -1.12 -7.45
N LEU A 332 -0.19 -1.57 -8.06
CA LEU A 332 -0.15 -2.57 -9.13
C LEU A 332 0.20 -3.97 -8.61
N GLU A 333 0.95 -4.08 -7.51
CA GLU A 333 1.15 -5.35 -6.81
C GLU A 333 -0.16 -5.90 -6.20
N GLU A 334 -1.19 -5.04 -6.07
CA GLU A 334 -2.55 -5.39 -5.65
C GLU A 334 -3.51 -5.10 -6.79
N GLY A 335 -3.99 -6.12 -7.51
CA GLY A 335 -5.05 -6.00 -8.52
C GLY A 335 -6.43 -5.57 -7.97
N GLU A 336 -6.48 -4.63 -7.03
CA GLU A 336 -7.69 -4.00 -6.53
C GLU A 336 -7.90 -2.64 -7.20
N LYS A 337 -9.16 -2.33 -7.52
CA LYS A 337 -9.53 -1.01 -8.00
C LYS A 337 -9.22 0.05 -6.92
N PRO A 338 -8.68 1.23 -7.30
CA PRO A 338 -8.46 2.34 -6.36
C PRO A 338 -9.77 2.71 -5.65
N SER A 339 -9.80 2.68 -4.32
CA SER A 339 -10.97 3.08 -3.51
C SER A 339 -10.74 4.44 -2.83
N ALA A 340 -11.81 5.21 -2.61
CA ALA A 340 -11.76 6.53 -1.96
C ALA A 340 -11.04 6.52 -0.58
N TYR A 341 -11.10 5.39 0.14
CA TYR A 341 -10.40 5.20 1.42
C TYR A 341 -8.88 5.13 1.27
N PHE A 342 -8.34 4.60 0.16
CA PHE A 342 -6.89 4.55 -0.08
C PHE A 342 -6.32 5.95 -0.28
N PHE A 343 -7.00 6.79 -1.06
CA PHE A 343 -6.68 8.20 -1.23
C PHE A 343 -6.81 8.97 0.09
N GLN A 344 -7.83 8.70 0.90
CA GLN A 344 -7.97 9.28 2.24
C GLN A 344 -6.90 8.82 3.23
N ALA A 345 -6.43 7.56 3.20
CA ALA A 345 -5.39 7.06 4.11
C ALA A 345 -3.99 7.56 3.72
N ALA A 346 -3.73 7.73 2.41
CA ALA A 346 -2.53 8.39 1.91
C ALA A 346 -2.51 9.89 2.24
N ARG A 347 -3.68 10.57 2.14
CA ARG A 347 -3.90 11.93 2.64
C ARG A 347 -3.68 11.97 4.17
N ALA A 348 -4.34 11.14 4.97
CA ALA A 348 -4.27 11.10 6.44
C ALA A 348 -2.86 10.82 7.01
N ARG A 349 -2.05 9.98 6.34
CA ARG A 349 -0.65 9.72 6.77
C ARG A 349 0.30 10.87 6.45
N ARG A 350 -0.09 11.80 5.58
CA ARG A 350 0.71 12.97 5.15
C ARG A 350 0.14 14.30 5.64
N SER A 351 -1.15 14.31 6.00
CA SER A 351 -1.90 15.40 6.63
C SER A 351 -1.91 15.28 8.15
N ALA A 352 -1.00 14.49 8.75
CA ALA A 352 -0.68 14.72 10.15
C ALA A 352 -0.25 16.19 10.22
N PRO A 353 -0.98 17.07 10.93
CA PRO A 353 -0.64 18.48 10.97
C PRO A 353 0.82 18.56 11.40
N ALA A 354 1.65 19.28 10.64
CA ALA A 354 2.92 19.71 11.17
C ALA A 354 2.60 20.36 12.51
N PHE A 355 3.20 19.85 13.60
CA PHE A 355 2.90 20.35 14.94
C PHE A 355 3.07 21.88 14.92
N VAL A 356 1.96 22.60 15.13
CA VAL A 356 1.94 24.06 15.08
C VAL A 356 2.64 24.63 16.32
N GLY A 357 2.53 23.92 17.44
CA GLY A 357 3.26 24.20 18.67
C GLY A 357 3.20 23.05 19.67
N LEU A 358 4.05 23.11 20.70
CA LEU A 358 4.03 22.22 21.86
C LEU A 358 3.66 23.01 23.11
N LYS A 359 2.69 22.51 23.87
CA LYS A 359 2.29 23.14 25.13
C LYS A 359 3.35 22.87 26.20
N ARG A 360 3.83 23.94 26.84
CA ARG A 360 4.72 23.89 27.99
C ARG A 360 3.93 23.57 29.26
N ALA A 361 4.65 23.18 30.32
CA ALA A 361 4.06 22.88 31.63
C ALA A 361 3.34 24.08 32.26
N ASP A 362 3.78 25.31 31.95
CA ASP A 362 3.16 26.57 32.39
C ASP A 362 1.88 26.95 31.61
N GLY A 363 1.49 26.15 30.62
CA GLY A 363 0.31 26.37 29.79
C GLY A 363 0.56 27.19 28.53
N THR A 364 1.74 27.78 28.35
CA THR A 364 2.12 28.52 27.13
C THR A 364 2.41 27.57 25.97
N VAL A 365 2.26 28.06 24.73
CA VAL A 365 2.56 27.27 23.52
C VAL A 365 3.89 27.70 22.94
N ALA A 366 4.81 26.76 22.78
CA ALA A 366 6.07 26.95 22.07
C ALA A 366 5.89 26.63 20.59
N GLU A 367 6.31 27.52 19.71
CA GLU A 367 6.21 27.36 18.25
C GLU A 367 7.59 27.43 17.59
N GLY A 368 7.70 26.95 16.36
CA GLY A 368 8.94 27.00 15.57
C GLY A 368 10.11 26.27 16.24
N SER A 369 11.27 26.92 16.32
CA SER A 369 12.50 26.34 16.90
C SER A 369 12.40 26.07 18.40
N ALA A 370 11.55 26.80 19.12
CA ALA A 370 11.37 26.64 20.57
C ALA A 370 10.72 25.31 20.96
N MET A 371 10.02 24.66 20.03
CA MET A 371 9.44 23.33 20.22
C MET A 371 10.50 22.26 20.51
N LEU A 372 11.71 22.40 19.95
CA LEU A 372 12.79 21.43 20.16
C LEU A 372 13.22 21.40 21.63
N ALA A 373 13.40 22.57 22.25
CA ALA A 373 13.78 22.68 23.65
C ALA A 373 12.70 22.09 24.59
N VAL A 374 11.42 22.29 24.25
CA VAL A 374 10.30 21.71 25.02
C VAL A 374 10.27 20.19 24.92
N ALA A 375 10.45 19.64 23.71
CA ALA A 375 10.50 18.20 23.50
C ALA A 375 11.72 17.57 24.21
N GLU A 376 12.89 18.22 24.12
CA GLU A 376 14.11 17.79 24.78
C GLU A 376 13.95 17.76 26.30
N ALA A 377 13.44 18.84 26.90
CA ALA A 377 13.19 18.91 28.33
C ALA A 377 12.21 17.83 28.80
N TYR A 378 11.11 17.64 28.07
CA TYR A 378 10.11 16.62 28.39
C TYR A 378 10.69 15.20 28.39
N TYR A 379 11.45 14.83 27.35
CA TYR A 379 12.03 13.49 27.28
C TYR A 379 13.20 13.32 28.26
N ALA A 380 13.99 14.37 28.50
CA ALA A 380 15.03 14.36 29.52
C ALA A 380 14.44 14.09 30.91
N GLU A 381 13.30 14.72 31.24
CA GLU A 381 12.56 14.45 32.49
C GLU A 381 11.95 13.03 32.50
N LEU A 382 11.29 12.62 31.40
CA LEU A 382 10.62 11.31 31.31
C LEU A 382 11.60 10.14 31.52
N PHE A 383 12.82 10.27 31.00
CA PHE A 383 13.88 9.27 31.14
C PHE A 383 14.81 9.54 32.33
N SER A 384 14.57 10.61 33.11
CA SER A 384 15.33 10.86 34.33
C SER A 384 14.96 9.85 35.42
N ARG A 385 15.92 9.60 36.31
CA ARG A 385 15.73 8.72 37.46
C ARG A 385 14.74 9.39 38.42
N ARG A 386 13.53 8.84 38.52
CA ARG A 386 12.55 9.32 39.51
C ARG A 386 13.00 8.92 40.92
N ALA A 387 12.89 9.85 41.86
CA ALA A 387 13.07 9.55 43.27
C ALA A 387 11.95 8.60 43.71
N CYS A 388 12.31 7.46 44.31
CA CYS A 388 11.38 6.61 45.03
C CYS A 388 11.13 7.24 46.40
N ASP A 389 9.89 7.20 46.87
CA ASP A 389 9.55 7.60 48.24
C ASP A 389 10.18 6.59 49.20
N PRO A 390 11.12 6.99 50.08
CA PRO A 390 11.82 6.08 50.97
C PRO A 390 10.87 5.36 51.93
N VAL A 391 9.74 5.98 52.28
CA VAL A 391 8.75 5.42 53.21
C VAL A 391 7.94 4.33 52.50
N VAL A 392 7.54 4.56 51.24
CA VAL A 392 6.83 3.56 50.44
C VAL A 392 7.75 2.41 50.04
N GLU A 393 9.01 2.72 49.70
CA GLU A 393 10.03 1.71 49.41
C GLU A 393 10.29 0.84 50.64
N ALA A 394 10.49 1.44 51.82
CA ALA A 394 10.66 0.70 53.07
C ALA A 394 9.43 -0.15 53.42
N ALA A 395 8.22 0.40 53.31
CA ALA A 395 6.99 -0.35 53.58
C ALA A 395 6.80 -1.54 52.61
N LEU A 396 7.22 -1.38 51.34
CA LEU A 396 7.14 -2.43 50.33
C LEU A 396 8.22 -3.50 50.54
N LEU A 397 9.43 -3.11 50.96
CA LEU A 397 10.50 -4.01 51.35
C LEU A 397 10.19 -4.77 52.65
N ASP A 398 9.50 -4.15 53.61
CA ASP A 398 9.02 -4.81 54.84
C ASP A 398 7.95 -5.87 54.56
N CYS A 399 7.23 -5.77 53.44
CA CYS A 399 6.30 -6.82 52.99
C CYS A 399 7.03 -8.04 52.38
N VAL A 400 8.34 -7.93 52.09
CA VAL A 400 9.15 -9.01 51.55
C VAL A 400 9.87 -9.72 52.71
N SER A 401 9.17 -10.67 53.32
CA SER A 401 9.68 -11.44 54.46
C SER A 401 10.66 -12.55 54.09
N ALA A 402 10.79 -12.88 52.80
CA ALA A 402 11.70 -13.92 52.32
C ALA A 402 13.04 -13.28 51.93
N ARG A 403 14.12 -13.74 52.56
CA ARG A 403 15.50 -13.38 52.20
C ARG A 403 16.17 -14.59 51.55
N LEU A 404 16.93 -14.35 50.48
CA LEU A 404 17.84 -15.35 49.92
C LEU A 404 18.96 -15.62 50.93
N GLU A 405 19.37 -16.88 51.09
CA GLU A 405 20.55 -17.18 51.89
C GLU A 405 21.80 -16.61 51.21
N SER A 406 22.86 -16.33 51.99
CA SER A 406 24.04 -15.60 51.49
C SER A 406 24.72 -16.28 50.31
N GLU A 407 24.67 -17.62 50.23
CA GLU A 407 25.17 -18.38 49.08
C GLU A 407 24.29 -18.23 47.83
N GLU A 408 22.97 -18.19 47.98
CA GLU A 408 22.05 -18.01 46.84
C GLU A 408 22.14 -16.58 46.29
N ALA A 409 22.27 -15.58 47.17
CA ALA A 409 22.49 -14.19 46.78
C ALA A 409 23.81 -14.02 46.01
N GLN A 410 24.90 -14.61 46.51
CA GLN A 410 26.20 -14.60 45.81
C GLN A 410 26.16 -15.38 44.48
N SER A 411 25.41 -16.48 44.42
CA SER A 411 25.19 -17.23 43.18
C SER A 411 24.41 -16.43 42.14
N MET A 412 23.48 -15.56 42.55
CA MET A 412 22.67 -14.75 41.64
C MET A 412 23.41 -13.49 41.15
N GLU A 413 24.40 -13.01 41.89
CA GLU A 413 25.28 -11.91 41.50
C GLU A 413 26.55 -12.35 40.77
N ALA A 414 26.86 -13.65 40.74
CA ALA A 414 28.00 -14.19 40.02
C ALA A 414 27.85 -14.05 38.49
N ASP A 415 28.98 -13.86 37.79
CA ASP A 415 29.01 -13.78 36.33
C ASP A 415 28.45 -15.06 35.68
N VAL A 416 27.57 -14.88 34.69
CA VAL A 416 26.90 -15.99 34.00
C VAL A 416 27.91 -16.90 33.31
N SER A 417 28.00 -18.15 33.76
CA SER A 417 28.97 -19.11 33.24
C SER A 417 28.55 -19.73 31.90
N LEU A 418 29.53 -20.09 31.07
CA LEU A 418 29.33 -20.74 29.78
C LEU A 418 28.65 -22.13 29.91
N GLU A 419 28.88 -22.80 31.04
CA GLU A 419 28.25 -24.07 31.43
C GLU A 419 26.74 -23.87 31.69
N GLU A 420 26.37 -22.80 32.39
CA GLU A 420 24.98 -22.45 32.70
C GLU A 420 24.18 -22.09 31.43
N VAL A 421 24.82 -21.35 30.51
CA VAL A 421 24.27 -21.04 29.19
C VAL A 421 24.10 -22.31 28.37
N ARG A 422 25.09 -23.22 28.33
CA ARG A 422 24.99 -24.49 27.61
C ARG A 422 23.89 -25.39 28.15
N ARG A 423 23.75 -25.45 29.47
CA ARG A 423 22.73 -26.26 30.15
C ARG A 423 21.31 -25.73 29.94
N ARG A 424 21.13 -24.41 29.79
CA ARG A 424 19.82 -23.79 29.46
C ARG A 424 19.53 -23.69 27.96
N CYS A 425 20.54 -23.66 27.10
CA CYS A 425 20.40 -23.53 25.65
C CYS A 425 20.30 -24.87 24.89
N CYS A 426 20.29 -26.02 25.57
CA CYS A 426 20.00 -27.31 24.94
C CYS A 426 18.48 -27.59 25.00
N PRO A 427 17.71 -27.45 23.90
CA PRO A 427 16.34 -27.91 23.88
C PRO A 427 16.35 -29.44 23.70
N TYR A 428 15.40 -30.11 24.36
CA TYR A 428 15.17 -31.57 24.40
C TYR A 428 15.84 -32.31 25.57
N GLY A 429 15.00 -32.54 26.58
CA GLY A 429 15.28 -33.41 27.71
C GLY A 429 14.07 -33.43 28.64
N THR A 430 13.15 -34.36 28.39
CA THR A 430 12.00 -34.68 29.23
C THR A 430 12.41 -34.99 30.66
N ALA A 431 11.89 -34.26 31.64
CA ALA A 431 11.43 -34.75 32.94
C ALA A 431 11.10 -33.51 33.79
N GLY A 432 9.90 -33.48 34.34
CA GLY A 432 9.42 -32.34 35.11
C GLY A 432 10.23 -32.09 36.37
N ARG A 433 10.15 -30.85 36.89
CA ARG A 433 9.79 -30.53 38.28
C ARG A 433 9.77 -29.00 38.51
N PRO A 434 9.23 -28.55 39.66
CA PRO A 434 8.46 -27.32 39.85
C PRO A 434 9.37 -26.12 40.19
N GLY A 435 8.92 -24.91 39.86
CA GLY A 435 9.64 -23.69 40.24
C GLY A 435 9.44 -22.45 39.35
N THR A 436 8.57 -22.49 38.34
CA THR A 436 8.37 -21.37 37.40
C THR A 436 6.95 -20.81 37.43
N MET A 437 6.48 -20.35 38.60
CA MET A 437 5.16 -19.69 38.68
C MET A 437 5.19 -18.16 38.53
N GLY A 438 6.34 -17.48 38.58
CA GLY A 438 6.38 -15.99 38.49
C GLY A 438 6.60 -15.38 37.09
N ALA A 439 7.59 -15.85 36.33
CA ALA A 439 7.97 -15.25 35.04
C ALA A 439 7.13 -15.74 33.83
N CYS A 440 6.49 -16.91 33.98
CA CYS A 440 5.58 -17.47 32.97
C CYS A 440 4.32 -16.59 32.82
N ASP A 441 3.81 -16.06 33.94
CA ASP A 441 2.58 -15.27 33.95
C ASP A 441 2.76 -13.89 33.31
N SER A 442 3.86 -13.19 33.56
CA SER A 442 4.08 -11.87 32.94
C SER A 442 4.24 -11.94 31.42
N ALA A 443 4.98 -12.93 30.91
CA ALA A 443 5.08 -13.15 29.47
C ALA A 443 3.74 -13.60 28.86
N ALA A 444 3.03 -14.52 29.53
CA ALA A 444 1.72 -14.99 29.08
C ALA A 444 0.70 -13.85 29.03
N LEU A 445 0.59 -13.05 30.09
CA LEU A 445 -0.33 -11.89 30.18
C LEU A 445 -0.03 -10.83 29.11
N ASN A 446 1.24 -10.49 28.90
CA ASN A 446 1.62 -9.53 27.87
C ASN A 446 1.31 -10.05 26.46
N TRP A 447 1.59 -11.34 26.21
CA TRP A 447 1.28 -11.97 24.93
C TRP A 447 -0.23 -12.13 24.71
N GLU A 448 -1.01 -12.43 25.75
CA GLU A 448 -2.48 -12.52 25.73
C GLU A 448 -3.11 -11.16 25.38
N ALA A 449 -2.65 -10.08 26.04
CA ALA A 449 -3.08 -8.72 25.75
C ALA A 449 -2.78 -8.32 24.29
N ARG A 450 -1.58 -8.66 23.77
CA ARG A 450 -1.24 -8.42 22.36
C ARG A 450 -2.05 -9.29 21.40
N LEU A 451 -2.35 -10.53 21.78
CA LEU A 451 -3.15 -11.43 20.95
C LEU A 451 -4.59 -10.94 20.82
N ASN A 452 -5.16 -10.38 21.90
CA ASN A 452 -6.47 -9.73 21.87
C ASN A 452 -6.46 -8.46 21.01
N LEU A 453 -5.41 -7.64 21.11
CA LEU A 453 -5.26 -6.47 20.25
C LEU A 453 -5.15 -6.86 18.76
N VAL A 454 -4.42 -7.93 18.46
CA VAL A 454 -4.32 -8.52 17.11
C VAL A 454 -5.68 -9.00 16.61
N ARG A 455 -6.46 -9.71 17.44
CA ARG A 455 -7.83 -10.14 17.11
C ARG A 455 -8.72 -8.94 16.77
N THR A 456 -8.71 -7.90 17.59
CA THR A 456 -9.52 -6.70 17.38
C THR A 456 -9.14 -5.99 16.09
N ARG A 457 -7.83 -5.79 15.85
CA ARG A 457 -7.34 -5.15 14.62
C ARG A 457 -7.70 -5.97 13.38
N LEU A 458 -7.44 -7.27 13.39
CA LEU A 458 -7.82 -8.15 12.28
C LEU A 458 -9.33 -8.19 12.06
N GLY A 459 -10.13 -8.18 13.12
CA GLY A 459 -11.59 -8.15 13.04
C GLY A 459 -12.12 -6.95 12.26
N VAL A 460 -11.55 -5.76 12.47
CA VAL A 460 -11.88 -4.54 11.71
C VAL A 460 -11.60 -4.72 10.21
N TRP A 461 -10.46 -5.31 9.86
CA TRP A 461 -10.07 -5.52 8.46
C TRP A 461 -10.78 -6.70 7.80
N THR A 462 -11.21 -7.70 8.58
CA THR A 462 -11.94 -8.88 8.08
C THR A 462 -13.33 -8.52 7.57
N ARG A 463 -13.94 -7.45 8.10
CA ARG A 463 -15.24 -6.92 7.63
C ARG A 463 -15.16 -6.27 6.24
N ARG A 464 -13.96 -6.10 5.67
CA ARG A 464 -13.73 -5.49 4.36
C ARG A 464 -13.41 -6.59 3.33
N GLN A 465 -13.89 -6.42 2.10
CA GLN A 465 -13.55 -7.33 1.00
C GLN A 465 -12.12 -7.03 0.49
N LEU A 466 -11.13 -7.61 1.16
CA LEU A 466 -9.72 -7.50 0.79
C LEU A 466 -9.26 -8.74 0.00
N SER A 467 -8.43 -8.51 -1.01
CA SER A 467 -7.63 -9.50 -1.73
C SER A 467 -6.59 -10.17 -0.81
N LEU A 468 -6.04 -11.30 -1.24
CA LEU A 468 -4.97 -11.98 -0.51
C LEU A 468 -3.78 -11.05 -0.27
N THR A 469 -3.39 -10.27 -1.27
CA THR A 469 -2.28 -9.32 -1.19
C THR A 469 -2.58 -8.18 -0.21
N GLY A 470 -3.78 -7.59 -0.28
CA GLY A 470 -4.24 -6.57 0.69
C GLY A 470 -4.21 -7.07 2.13
N ARG A 471 -4.54 -8.35 2.35
CA ARG A 471 -4.42 -9.00 3.67
C ARG A 471 -2.96 -9.19 4.08
N VAL A 472 -2.06 -9.57 3.17
CA VAL A 472 -0.60 -9.64 3.46
C VAL A 472 -0.05 -8.27 3.87
N VAL A 473 -0.48 -7.19 3.21
CA VAL A 473 -0.07 -5.82 3.56
C VAL A 473 -0.57 -5.42 4.94
N VAL A 474 -1.81 -5.75 5.31
CA VAL A 474 -2.32 -5.52 6.67
C VAL A 474 -1.50 -6.29 7.70
N VAL A 475 -1.13 -7.55 7.43
CA VAL A 475 -0.25 -8.33 8.32
C VAL A 475 1.11 -7.65 8.48
N ARG A 476 1.74 -7.22 7.39
CA ARG A 476 3.07 -6.58 7.42
C ARG A 476 3.07 -5.19 8.07
N SER A 477 2.05 -4.37 7.80
CA SER A 477 2.05 -2.95 8.19
C SER A 477 1.29 -2.65 9.47
N VAL A 478 0.38 -3.53 9.89
CA VAL A 478 -0.44 -3.35 11.11
C VAL A 478 -0.07 -4.38 12.18
N LEU A 479 0.14 -5.66 11.82
CA LEU A 479 0.42 -6.69 12.84
C LEU A 479 1.89 -6.80 13.21
N MET A 480 2.80 -6.84 12.25
CA MET A 480 4.23 -7.04 12.56
C MET A 480 4.79 -6.00 13.56
N PRO A 481 4.47 -4.70 13.47
CA PRO A 481 4.93 -3.73 14.47
C PRO A 481 4.40 -4.00 15.89
N LEU A 482 3.18 -4.53 16.02
CA LEU A 482 2.57 -4.87 17.31
C LEU A 482 3.24 -6.09 17.97
N LEU A 483 3.81 -6.98 17.16
CA LEU A 483 4.41 -8.24 17.59
C LEU A 483 5.92 -8.12 17.81
N ILE A 484 6.63 -7.41 16.93
CA ILE A 484 8.10 -7.30 16.96
C ILE A 484 8.59 -6.67 18.26
N HIS A 485 7.92 -5.61 18.73
CA HIS A 485 8.35 -4.93 19.96
C HIS A 485 8.26 -5.85 21.19
N LEU A 486 7.19 -6.64 21.30
CA LEU A 486 7.05 -7.59 22.39
C LEU A 486 7.95 -8.81 22.22
N ALA A 487 8.11 -9.31 21.00
CA ALA A 487 8.99 -10.45 20.67
C ALA A 487 10.47 -10.16 20.92
N TYR A 488 10.87 -8.89 20.95
CA TYR A 488 12.23 -8.48 21.30
C TYR A 488 12.51 -8.64 22.81
N VAL A 489 11.48 -8.50 23.65
CA VAL A 489 11.59 -8.51 25.11
C VAL A 489 11.20 -9.87 25.70
N PHE A 490 10.12 -10.48 25.19
CA PHE A 490 9.63 -11.78 25.64
C PHE A 490 9.62 -12.79 24.50
N PRO A 491 10.24 -13.98 24.68
CA PRO A 491 10.12 -15.05 23.70
C PRO A 491 8.65 -15.45 23.53
N VAL A 492 8.22 -15.67 22.28
CA VAL A 492 6.81 -15.98 21.99
C VAL A 492 6.44 -17.36 22.53
N PRO A 493 5.50 -17.48 23.49
CA PRO A 493 5.06 -18.79 24.00
C PRO A 493 4.50 -19.65 22.86
N ALA A 494 4.72 -20.97 22.91
CA ALA A 494 4.28 -21.88 21.86
C ALA A 494 2.76 -21.78 21.56
N ARG A 495 1.94 -21.65 22.61
CA ARG A 495 0.48 -21.44 22.51
C ARG A 495 0.14 -20.13 21.79
N THR A 496 0.83 -19.05 22.13
CA THR A 496 0.69 -17.72 21.52
C THR A 496 1.13 -17.74 20.05
N LYS A 497 2.26 -18.37 19.74
CA LYS A 497 2.77 -18.52 18.38
C LYS A 497 1.76 -19.27 17.50
N LEU A 498 1.20 -20.37 18.02
CA LEU A 498 0.15 -21.14 17.35
C LEU A 498 -1.11 -20.31 17.13
N ALA A 499 -1.56 -19.56 18.13
CA ALA A 499 -2.74 -18.70 18.03
C ALA A 499 -2.54 -17.52 17.07
N LEU A 500 -1.38 -16.86 17.07
CA LEU A 500 -1.01 -15.82 16.10
C LEU A 500 -0.95 -16.38 14.68
N THR A 501 -0.32 -17.54 14.49
CA THR A 501 -0.25 -18.21 13.18
C THR A 501 -1.66 -18.50 12.66
N ARG A 502 -2.55 -19.04 13.51
CA ARG A 502 -3.95 -19.29 13.15
C ARG A 502 -4.71 -18.01 12.82
N LEU A 503 -4.55 -16.94 13.59
CA LEU A 503 -5.24 -15.66 13.35
C LEU A 503 -4.79 -15.00 12.04
N VAL A 504 -3.48 -14.90 11.83
CA VAL A 504 -2.90 -14.36 10.59
C VAL A 504 -3.34 -15.20 9.41
N PHE A 505 -3.28 -16.52 9.52
CA PHE A 505 -3.71 -17.44 8.48
C PHE A 505 -5.19 -17.27 8.14
N ARG A 506 -6.06 -17.33 9.16
CA ARG A 506 -7.51 -17.14 9.00
C ARG A 506 -7.83 -15.81 8.35
N PHE A 507 -7.09 -14.75 8.70
CA PHE A 507 -7.25 -13.46 8.07
C PHE A 507 -6.81 -13.47 6.60
N LEU A 508 -5.58 -13.90 6.29
CA LEU A 508 -5.04 -13.98 4.92
C LEU A 508 -5.98 -14.74 3.99
N TRP A 509 -6.51 -15.86 4.47
CA TRP A 509 -7.35 -16.76 3.66
C TRP A 509 -8.85 -16.56 3.87
N GLY A 510 -9.26 -15.54 4.63
CA GLY A 510 -10.66 -15.12 4.76
C GLY A 510 -11.54 -16.19 5.40
N GLY A 511 -11.01 -16.89 6.40
CA GLY A 511 -11.72 -17.96 7.10
C GLY A 511 -11.65 -19.34 6.45
N ARG A 512 -10.97 -19.50 5.30
CA ARG A 512 -10.82 -20.78 4.61
C ARG A 512 -9.73 -21.66 5.24
N TYR A 513 -9.90 -22.99 5.13
CA TYR A 513 -8.97 -24.01 5.66
C TYR A 513 -7.63 -24.06 4.91
N GLU A 514 -6.65 -24.66 5.58
CA GLU A 514 -5.27 -24.86 5.17
C GLU A 514 -5.17 -25.85 3.99
N TYR A 515 -4.93 -25.35 2.76
CA TYR A 515 -4.69 -26.19 1.58
C TYR A 515 -3.20 -26.36 1.22
N VAL A 516 -2.29 -25.80 2.03
CA VAL A 516 -0.84 -25.86 1.73
C VAL A 516 -0.17 -26.80 2.71
N THR A 517 0.06 -28.04 2.29
CA THR A 517 1.10 -28.89 2.88
C THR A 517 2.44 -28.18 2.74
N ARG A 518 3.14 -27.93 3.85
CA ARG A 518 4.51 -27.37 3.86
C ARG A 518 5.56 -28.35 3.31
N GLU A 519 5.17 -29.60 3.08
CA GLU A 519 5.92 -30.51 2.23
C GLU A 519 5.44 -30.44 0.77
N PRO A 520 6.36 -30.44 -0.21
CA PRO A 520 5.97 -30.56 -1.61
C PRO A 520 5.09 -31.80 -1.79
N SER A 521 3.93 -31.59 -2.41
CA SER A 521 2.93 -32.65 -2.55
C SER A 521 3.57 -33.89 -3.15
N PRO A 522 3.14 -35.11 -2.78
CA PRO A 522 3.63 -36.34 -3.38
C PRO A 522 3.58 -36.29 -4.92
N VAL A 523 2.58 -35.60 -5.48
CA VAL A 523 2.44 -35.33 -6.91
C VAL A 523 3.58 -34.46 -7.43
N TYR A 524 3.91 -33.34 -6.77
CA TYR A 524 5.03 -32.48 -7.16
C TYR A 524 6.38 -33.22 -7.08
N ARG A 525 6.60 -34.04 -6.05
CA ARG A 525 7.80 -34.88 -5.94
C ARG A 525 7.88 -35.93 -7.05
N SER A 526 6.77 -36.58 -7.39
CA SER A 526 6.72 -37.54 -8.49
C SER A 526 6.91 -36.88 -9.86
N VAL A 527 6.34 -35.69 -10.09
CA VAL A 527 6.56 -34.90 -11.30
C VAL A 527 8.01 -34.45 -11.41
N MET A 528 8.61 -33.93 -10.33
CA MET A 528 10.02 -33.53 -10.34
C MET A 528 10.98 -34.72 -10.49
N ARG A 529 10.64 -35.89 -9.93
CA ARG A 529 11.42 -37.13 -10.12
C ARG A 529 11.31 -37.63 -11.57
N PHE A 530 10.12 -37.59 -12.15
CA PHE A 530 9.87 -37.91 -13.56
C PHE A 530 10.59 -36.95 -14.50
N LEU A 531 10.52 -35.64 -14.26
CA LEU A 531 11.22 -34.62 -15.06
C LEU A 531 12.74 -34.75 -14.98
N ARG A 532 13.30 -35.16 -13.84
CA ARG A 532 14.74 -35.46 -13.70
C ARG A 532 15.17 -36.75 -14.42
N GLN A 533 14.22 -37.64 -14.70
CA GLN A 533 14.45 -38.92 -15.39
C GLN A 533 14.05 -38.86 -16.87
N CYS A 534 13.45 -37.76 -17.33
CA CYS A 534 13.10 -37.56 -18.73
C CYS A 534 14.37 -37.27 -19.55
N PRO A 535 14.66 -38.04 -20.63
CA PRO A 535 15.90 -37.89 -21.40
C PRO A 535 15.97 -36.66 -22.31
N SER A 536 14.99 -35.76 -22.28
CA SER A 536 14.89 -34.61 -23.18
C SER A 536 14.64 -33.33 -22.36
N PRO A 537 15.30 -32.20 -22.71
CA PRO A 537 15.25 -30.98 -21.93
C PRO A 537 13.88 -30.32 -22.08
N VAL A 538 12.95 -30.63 -21.17
CA VAL A 538 11.73 -29.85 -21.01
C VAL A 538 12.15 -28.46 -20.52
N THR A 539 11.88 -27.44 -21.31
CA THR A 539 12.25 -26.07 -20.97
C THR A 539 11.45 -25.59 -19.75
N ARG A 540 12.02 -24.65 -18.98
CA ARG A 540 11.39 -24.11 -17.77
C ARG A 540 10.02 -23.46 -18.07
N GLU A 541 9.84 -22.98 -19.29
CA GLU A 541 8.60 -22.39 -19.80
C GLU A 541 7.49 -23.44 -20.01
N GLU A 542 7.82 -24.61 -20.57
CA GLU A 542 6.88 -25.73 -20.73
C GLU A 542 6.45 -26.37 -19.40
N ALA A 543 7.34 -26.39 -18.41
CA ALA A 543 7.02 -26.89 -17.06
C ALA A 543 6.03 -25.99 -16.29
N THR A 544 5.88 -24.73 -16.71
CA THR A 544 4.99 -23.74 -16.08
C THR A 544 3.63 -23.62 -16.78
N ASP A 545 3.49 -24.14 -18.00
CA ASP A 545 2.21 -24.17 -18.70
C ASP A 545 1.37 -25.39 -18.28
N HIS A 546 0.63 -25.20 -17.18
CA HIS A 546 -0.29 -26.19 -16.65
C HIS A 546 -1.35 -26.68 -17.66
N ARG A 547 -1.73 -25.87 -18.67
CA ARG A 547 -2.73 -26.28 -19.69
C ARG A 547 -2.14 -27.27 -20.69
N ALA A 548 -0.92 -27.01 -21.18
CA ALA A 548 -0.21 -27.92 -22.08
C ALA A 548 0.08 -29.28 -21.40
N LEU A 549 0.45 -29.23 -20.11
CA LEU A 549 0.67 -30.43 -19.31
C LEU A 549 -0.62 -31.23 -19.09
N TYR A 550 -1.74 -30.53 -18.79
CA TYR A 550 -3.06 -31.15 -18.64
C TYR A 550 -3.57 -31.78 -19.93
N ALA A 551 -3.35 -31.14 -21.09
CA ALA A 551 -3.76 -31.67 -22.39
C ALA A 551 -3.03 -32.98 -22.73
N ARG A 552 -1.72 -33.08 -22.43
CA ARG A 552 -0.94 -34.33 -22.60
C ARG A 552 -1.30 -35.43 -21.60
N LEU A 553 -1.72 -35.06 -20.39
CA LEU A 553 -2.25 -36.01 -19.40
C LEU A 553 -3.63 -36.53 -19.81
N ALA A 554 -4.51 -35.63 -20.27
CA ALA A 554 -5.83 -35.97 -20.78
C ALA A 554 -5.76 -36.84 -22.06
N SER A 555 -4.74 -36.66 -22.90
CA SER A 555 -4.52 -37.52 -24.07
C SER A 555 -3.96 -38.90 -23.75
N ARG A 556 -3.52 -39.15 -22.49
CA ARG A 556 -2.91 -40.42 -22.05
C ARG A 556 -3.82 -41.28 -21.18
N GLN A 557 -4.86 -40.72 -20.58
CA GLN A 557 -5.84 -41.48 -19.79
C GLN A 557 -7.26 -41.15 -20.25
N VAL A 558 -7.97 -42.17 -20.71
CA VAL A 558 -9.43 -42.11 -20.89
C VAL A 558 -10.05 -42.14 -19.48
N VAL A 559 -10.26 -40.96 -18.90
CA VAL A 559 -11.12 -40.83 -17.72
C VAL A 559 -12.55 -40.85 -18.22
N THR A 560 -13.25 -41.96 -18.05
CA THR A 560 -14.69 -42.03 -18.26
C THR A 560 -15.37 -41.05 -17.30
N PRO A 561 -16.06 -40.00 -17.80
CA PRO A 561 -16.86 -39.16 -16.93
C PRO A 561 -17.97 -40.03 -16.33
N SER A 562 -18.10 -40.04 -15.00
CA SER A 562 -19.34 -40.41 -14.33
C SER A 562 -20.48 -39.71 -15.07
N GLY A 563 -21.36 -40.47 -15.72
CA GLY A 563 -22.14 -40.13 -16.93
C GLY A 563 -23.13 -38.96 -16.89
N VAL A 564 -22.75 -37.80 -16.33
CA VAL A 564 -23.48 -36.54 -16.43
C VAL A 564 -22.47 -35.42 -16.73
N PRO A 565 -22.64 -34.67 -17.83
CA PRO A 565 -21.76 -33.55 -18.16
C PRO A 565 -21.73 -32.52 -17.01
N ALA A 566 -20.54 -32.03 -16.65
CA ALA A 566 -20.35 -31.11 -15.53
C ALA A 566 -21.24 -29.84 -15.60
N GLY A 567 -21.55 -29.37 -16.82
CA GLY A 567 -22.48 -28.24 -17.06
C GLY A 567 -23.92 -28.55 -16.66
N VAL A 568 -24.37 -29.80 -16.82
CA VAL A 568 -25.71 -30.26 -16.41
C VAL A 568 -25.79 -30.45 -14.89
N VAL A 569 -24.69 -30.87 -14.26
CA VAL A 569 -24.60 -30.96 -12.78
C VAL A 569 -24.64 -29.57 -12.15
N TRP A 570 -23.93 -28.60 -12.72
CA TRP A 570 -23.91 -27.23 -12.19
C TRP A 570 -25.28 -26.55 -12.26
N SER A 571 -25.97 -26.62 -13.40
CA SER A 571 -27.31 -26.02 -13.54
C SER A 571 -28.33 -26.64 -12.59
N ARG A 572 -28.17 -27.94 -12.28
CA ARG A 572 -29.00 -28.65 -11.30
C ARG A 572 -28.61 -28.39 -9.84
N VAL A 573 -27.35 -28.09 -9.51
CA VAL A 573 -26.92 -27.94 -8.11
C VAL A 573 -26.88 -26.48 -7.64
N SER A 574 -26.75 -25.52 -8.56
CA SER A 574 -26.59 -24.08 -8.25
C SER A 574 -27.89 -23.31 -7.99
N GLY A 575 -29.06 -23.86 -8.35
CA GLY A 575 -30.36 -23.21 -8.17
C GLY A 575 -30.91 -23.39 -6.76
N GLY A 576 -30.52 -22.49 -5.84
CA GLY A 576 -30.96 -22.42 -4.44
C GLY A 576 -30.40 -21.20 -3.70
N GLY A 577 -31.05 -20.80 -2.59
CA GLY A 577 -30.67 -19.66 -1.74
C GLY A 577 -29.57 -19.96 -0.73
N ALA A 578 -29.06 -21.20 -0.68
CA ALA A 578 -28.05 -21.62 0.26
C ALA A 578 -26.70 -20.88 0.12
N PRO A 579 -25.95 -20.67 1.23
CA PRO A 579 -24.61 -20.08 1.24
C PRO A 579 -23.63 -20.82 0.34
N GLY A 580 -22.60 -20.11 -0.13
CA GLY A 580 -21.59 -20.65 -1.06
C GLY A 580 -20.94 -21.96 -0.60
N ALA A 581 -20.71 -22.13 0.71
CA ALA A 581 -20.10 -23.35 1.26
C ALA A 581 -21.02 -24.59 1.12
N VAL A 582 -22.32 -24.44 1.35
CA VAL A 582 -23.31 -25.52 1.22
C VAL A 582 -23.47 -25.91 -0.26
N ARG A 583 -23.51 -24.93 -1.17
CA ARG A 583 -23.58 -25.17 -2.61
C ARG A 583 -22.32 -25.87 -3.15
N ASP A 584 -21.14 -25.47 -2.68
CA ASP A 584 -19.87 -26.11 -3.05
C ASP A 584 -19.79 -27.56 -2.54
N LEU A 585 -20.24 -27.82 -1.29
CA LEU A 585 -20.36 -29.18 -0.76
C LEU A 585 -21.30 -30.04 -1.63
N GLN A 586 -22.48 -29.53 -1.96
CA GLN A 586 -23.45 -30.22 -2.82
C GLN A 586 -22.85 -30.53 -4.21
N TRP A 587 -22.09 -29.60 -4.78
CA TRP A 587 -21.45 -29.79 -6.08
C TRP A 587 -20.33 -30.84 -6.04
N ARG A 588 -19.45 -30.78 -5.04
CA ARG A 588 -18.38 -31.77 -4.86
C ARG A 588 -18.93 -33.16 -4.54
N CYS A 589 -20.04 -33.22 -3.79
CA CYS A 589 -20.79 -34.44 -3.52
C CYS A 589 -21.30 -35.06 -4.83
N ALA A 590 -21.98 -34.28 -5.68
CA ALA A 590 -22.50 -34.75 -6.95
C ALA A 590 -21.41 -35.22 -7.94
N LEU A 591 -20.19 -34.66 -7.83
CA LEU A 591 -19.04 -35.06 -8.64
C LEU A 591 -18.22 -36.22 -8.03
N GLY A 592 -18.56 -36.70 -6.83
CA GLY A 592 -17.78 -37.72 -6.14
C GLY A 592 -16.37 -37.26 -5.73
N ARG A 593 -16.17 -35.95 -5.52
CA ARG A 593 -14.84 -35.32 -5.31
C ARG A 593 -14.55 -34.92 -3.86
N LEU A 594 -15.32 -35.43 -2.90
CA LEU A 594 -15.09 -35.13 -1.49
C LEU A 594 -13.96 -35.99 -0.92
N PRO A 595 -13.15 -35.46 0.02
CA PRO A 595 -12.01 -36.18 0.62
C PRO A 595 -12.48 -37.24 1.65
N VAL A 596 -13.16 -38.28 1.15
CA VAL A 596 -13.58 -39.45 1.92
C VAL A 596 -12.44 -40.47 2.05
N ARG A 597 -12.49 -41.38 3.04
CA ARG A 597 -11.38 -42.31 3.35
C ARG A 597 -11.01 -43.19 2.18
N GLU A 598 -11.95 -43.57 1.30
CA GLU A 598 -11.61 -44.31 0.08
C GLU A 598 -10.65 -43.53 -0.83
N ILE A 599 -10.93 -42.24 -1.07
CA ILE A 599 -10.09 -41.36 -1.89
C ILE A 599 -8.79 -41.05 -1.15
N LEU A 600 -8.86 -40.71 0.14
CA LEU A 600 -7.69 -40.40 0.94
C LEU A 600 -6.74 -41.60 1.05
N HIS A 601 -7.25 -42.81 1.23
CA HIS A 601 -6.45 -44.03 1.31
C HIS A 601 -5.75 -44.34 -0.02
N ARG A 602 -6.48 -44.23 -1.16
CA ARG A 602 -5.91 -44.37 -2.50
C ARG A 602 -4.75 -43.40 -2.76
N HIS A 603 -4.80 -42.22 -2.14
CA HIS A 603 -3.75 -41.20 -2.22
C HIS A 603 -2.72 -41.26 -1.08
N GLY A 604 -2.75 -42.30 -0.23
CA GLY A 604 -1.81 -42.47 0.89
C GLY A 604 -2.00 -41.50 2.05
N CYS A 605 -3.12 -40.79 2.11
CA CYS A 605 -3.46 -39.80 3.14
C CYS A 605 -4.31 -40.37 4.29
N ALA A 606 -4.74 -41.64 4.21
CA ALA A 606 -5.45 -42.33 5.28
C ALA A 606 -4.96 -43.78 5.41
N ALA A 607 -4.79 -44.25 6.65
CA ALA A 607 -4.32 -45.62 6.93
C ALA A 607 -5.28 -46.72 6.46
N SER A 608 -6.58 -46.42 6.42
CA SER A 608 -7.63 -47.35 6.03
C SER A 608 -8.69 -46.63 5.18
N PRO A 609 -9.30 -47.32 4.19
CA PRO A 609 -10.42 -46.79 3.42
C PRO A 609 -11.76 -46.88 4.17
N LEU A 610 -11.80 -47.47 5.37
CA LEU A 610 -13.03 -47.74 6.11
C LEU A 610 -13.62 -46.48 6.76
N CYS A 611 -14.94 -46.53 7.01
CA CYS A 611 -15.72 -45.47 7.62
C CYS A 611 -15.19 -45.08 9.00
N PRO A 612 -14.95 -43.78 9.26
CA PRO A 612 -14.42 -43.32 10.54
C PRO A 612 -15.41 -43.47 11.69
N ARG A 613 -16.70 -43.72 11.39
CA ARG A 613 -17.76 -44.00 12.37
C ARG A 613 -17.82 -45.48 12.79
N GLY A 614 -16.89 -46.32 12.34
CA GLY A 614 -16.74 -47.69 12.82
C GLY A 614 -17.73 -48.71 12.24
N CYS A 615 -18.50 -48.36 11.21
CA CYS A 615 -19.51 -49.28 10.63
C CYS A 615 -18.95 -50.37 9.70
N GLY A 616 -17.61 -50.50 9.58
CA GLY A 616 -16.95 -51.58 8.85
C GLY A 616 -16.96 -51.50 7.31
N ALA A 617 -17.66 -50.54 6.69
CA ALA A 617 -17.72 -50.37 5.23
C ALA A 617 -16.71 -49.32 4.71
N PRO A 618 -16.25 -49.40 3.44
CA PRO A 618 -15.45 -48.35 2.81
C PRO A 618 -16.19 -47.00 2.76
N GLU A 619 -15.51 -45.93 3.16
CA GLU A 619 -16.08 -44.58 3.15
C GLU A 619 -16.03 -43.98 1.74
N THR A 620 -17.08 -44.22 0.96
CA THR A 620 -17.35 -43.53 -0.31
C THR A 620 -18.16 -42.25 -0.07
N VAL A 621 -18.30 -41.38 -1.08
CA VAL A 621 -19.19 -40.20 -0.97
C VAL A 621 -20.64 -40.61 -0.71
N SER A 622 -21.11 -41.65 -1.41
CA SER A 622 -22.44 -42.22 -1.17
C SER A 622 -22.58 -42.77 0.25
N HIS A 623 -21.51 -43.39 0.78
CA HIS A 623 -21.51 -43.91 2.13
C HIS A 623 -21.67 -42.82 3.19
N VAL A 624 -20.93 -41.71 3.07
CA VAL A 624 -21.01 -40.59 4.04
C VAL A 624 -22.42 -39.99 4.12
N PHE A 625 -23.10 -39.87 2.97
CA PHE A 625 -24.39 -39.18 2.91
C PHE A 625 -25.61 -40.10 2.83
N TRP A 626 -25.45 -41.42 2.69
CA TRP A 626 -26.59 -42.32 2.54
C TRP A 626 -26.34 -43.72 3.10
N ASP A 627 -25.29 -44.41 2.65
CA ASP A 627 -25.13 -45.85 2.93
C ASP A 627 -24.62 -46.17 4.36
N CYS A 628 -24.17 -45.15 5.11
CA CYS A 628 -23.76 -45.32 6.50
C CYS A 628 -24.98 -45.48 7.43
N PRO A 629 -25.00 -46.46 8.37
CA PRO A 629 -26.10 -46.61 9.34
C PRO A 629 -26.44 -45.30 10.08
N PHE A 630 -25.41 -44.54 10.47
CA PHE A 630 -25.56 -43.22 11.09
C PHE A 630 -26.25 -42.21 10.16
N ALA A 631 -25.89 -42.19 8.87
CA ALA A 631 -26.55 -41.33 7.90
C ALA A 631 -28.02 -41.75 7.70
N GLY A 632 -28.32 -43.06 7.72
CA GLY A 632 -29.68 -43.60 7.64
C GLY A 632 -30.57 -43.16 8.81
N GLU A 633 -30.07 -43.23 10.05
CA GLU A 633 -30.77 -42.72 11.24
C GLU A 633 -31.00 -41.21 11.16
N PHE A 634 -29.98 -40.46 10.76
CA PHE A 634 -30.08 -39.02 10.55
C PHE A 634 -31.15 -38.65 9.51
N TRP A 635 -31.18 -39.34 8.35
CA TRP A 635 -32.18 -39.08 7.32
C TRP A 635 -33.59 -39.50 7.74
N THR A 636 -33.73 -40.47 8.65
CA THR A 636 -35.04 -40.84 9.22
C THR A 636 -35.60 -39.69 10.06
N LEU A 637 -34.75 -39.01 10.85
CA LEU A 637 -35.12 -37.81 11.61
C LEU A 637 -35.47 -36.64 10.68
N VAL A 638 -34.63 -36.37 9.67
CA VAL A 638 -34.87 -35.30 8.69
C VAL A 638 -36.16 -35.56 7.89
N LEU A 639 -36.41 -36.80 7.49
CA LEU A 639 -37.64 -37.19 6.80
C LEU A 639 -38.87 -37.02 7.70
N GLY A 640 -38.77 -37.34 9.00
CA GLY A 640 -39.84 -37.11 9.96
C GLY A 640 -40.21 -35.63 10.11
N LEU A 641 -39.22 -34.73 10.07
CA LEU A 641 -39.45 -33.29 10.06
C LEU A 641 -40.07 -32.82 8.73
N LEU A 642 -39.57 -33.31 7.61
CA LEU A 642 -40.07 -32.95 6.28
C LEU A 642 -41.52 -33.43 6.04
N ARG A 643 -41.90 -34.59 6.59
CA ARG A 643 -43.27 -35.14 6.49
C ARG A 643 -44.32 -34.31 7.22
N ARG A 644 -43.93 -33.47 8.20
CA ARG A 644 -44.84 -32.49 8.82
C ARG A 644 -45.27 -31.38 7.85
N VAL A 645 -44.48 -31.16 6.79
CA VAL A 645 -44.72 -30.14 5.76
C VAL A 645 -45.18 -30.77 4.43
N GLY A 646 -44.83 -32.03 4.17
CA GLY A 646 -45.21 -32.78 2.97
C GLY A 646 -45.39 -34.29 3.24
N PRO A 647 -46.62 -34.78 3.46
CA PRO A 647 -46.87 -36.16 3.93
C PRO A 647 -46.39 -37.27 2.99
N GLY A 648 -46.35 -37.00 1.68
CA GLY A 648 -45.94 -37.96 0.64
C GLY A 648 -44.46 -37.93 0.28
N LEU A 649 -43.61 -37.19 1.01
CA LEU A 649 -42.20 -37.08 0.65
C LEU A 649 -41.43 -38.39 0.90
N VAL A 650 -40.66 -38.81 -0.10
CA VAL A 650 -39.71 -39.93 -0.02
C VAL A 650 -38.33 -39.42 -0.41
N LEU A 651 -37.34 -39.69 0.44
CA LEU A 651 -35.93 -39.45 0.12
C LEU A 651 -35.34 -40.70 -0.51
N SER A 652 -34.56 -40.51 -1.57
CA SER A 652 -33.77 -41.56 -2.21
C SER A 652 -32.30 -41.15 -2.23
N ARG A 653 -31.41 -42.14 -2.33
CA ARG A 653 -29.96 -41.92 -2.50
C ARG A 653 -29.68 -40.92 -3.62
N ASP A 654 -30.31 -41.14 -4.77
CA ASP A 654 -30.07 -40.32 -5.94
C ASP A 654 -30.66 -38.90 -5.78
N GLY A 655 -31.73 -38.76 -5.00
CA GLY A 655 -32.30 -37.46 -4.61
C GLY A 655 -31.39 -36.68 -3.67
N VAL A 656 -30.86 -37.33 -2.64
CA VAL A 656 -29.99 -36.68 -1.64
C VAL A 656 -28.61 -36.37 -2.22
N VAL A 657 -28.00 -37.31 -2.94
CA VAL A 657 -26.62 -37.16 -3.44
C VAL A 657 -26.59 -36.35 -4.73
N TYR A 658 -27.50 -36.61 -5.68
CA TYR A 658 -27.42 -36.08 -7.05
C TYR A 658 -28.57 -35.14 -7.46
N ARG A 659 -29.49 -34.78 -6.54
CA ARG A 659 -30.73 -34.03 -6.82
C ARG A 659 -31.68 -34.73 -7.81
N ARG A 660 -31.49 -36.04 -8.04
CA ARG A 660 -32.23 -36.79 -9.07
C ARG A 660 -33.51 -37.40 -8.47
N GLY A 661 -34.66 -37.19 -9.13
CA GLY A 661 -35.95 -37.67 -8.64
C GLY A 661 -36.70 -36.72 -7.70
N LEU A 662 -36.13 -35.54 -7.38
CA LEU A 662 -36.82 -34.45 -6.64
C LEU A 662 -37.74 -33.59 -7.53
N GLY A 663 -37.91 -33.96 -8.80
CA GLY A 663 -38.60 -33.17 -9.85
C GLY A 663 -40.09 -33.44 -10.02
N LEU A 664 -40.71 -34.26 -9.15
CA LEU A 664 -42.16 -34.49 -9.13
C LEU A 664 -42.92 -33.42 -8.30
N LEU A 665 -42.20 -32.48 -7.69
CA LEU A 665 -42.73 -31.36 -6.92
C LEU A 665 -42.60 -30.05 -7.74
N PRO A 666 -43.48 -29.06 -7.53
CA PRO A 666 -43.36 -27.72 -8.14
C PRO A 666 -41.93 -27.14 -8.00
N SER A 667 -41.48 -26.35 -8.98
CA SER A 667 -40.07 -25.88 -9.05
C SER A 667 -39.61 -25.12 -7.80
N VAL A 668 -40.51 -24.34 -7.19
CA VAL A 668 -40.27 -23.55 -5.98
C VAL A 668 -40.07 -24.45 -4.75
N THR A 669 -40.89 -25.49 -4.59
CA THR A 669 -40.77 -26.45 -3.48
C THR A 669 -39.57 -27.37 -3.67
N SER A 670 -39.19 -27.70 -4.91
CA SER A 670 -37.96 -28.45 -5.23
C SER A 670 -36.68 -27.66 -4.95
N GLY A 671 -36.71 -26.32 -5.08
CA GLY A 671 -35.61 -25.43 -4.72
C GLY A 671 -35.37 -25.37 -3.21
N VAL A 672 -36.43 -25.06 -2.44
CA VAL A 672 -36.36 -24.97 -0.97
C VAL A 672 -35.99 -26.33 -0.36
N LEU A 673 -36.56 -27.42 -0.85
CA LEU A 673 -36.22 -28.76 -0.40
C LEU A 673 -34.74 -29.09 -0.68
N TRP A 674 -34.20 -28.67 -1.83
CA TRP A 674 -32.79 -28.87 -2.13
C TRP A 674 -31.87 -28.09 -1.20
N ASP A 675 -32.24 -26.87 -0.82
CA ASP A 675 -31.50 -26.08 0.17
C ASP A 675 -31.51 -26.78 1.53
N VAL A 676 -32.67 -27.28 1.98
CA VAL A 676 -32.80 -28.06 3.23
C VAL A 676 -31.94 -29.33 3.20
N LEU A 677 -31.96 -30.09 2.10
CA LEU A 677 -31.08 -31.24 1.90
C LEU A 677 -29.59 -30.85 1.86
N GLY A 678 -29.27 -29.64 1.39
CA GLY A 678 -27.93 -29.06 1.44
C GLY A 678 -27.43 -28.86 2.86
N TYR A 679 -28.23 -28.23 3.72
CA TYR A 679 -27.89 -28.04 5.12
C TYR A 679 -27.81 -29.35 5.89
N ALA A 680 -28.70 -30.30 5.61
CA ALA A 680 -28.65 -31.64 6.18
C ALA A 680 -27.36 -32.39 5.79
N LYS A 681 -26.94 -32.32 4.51
CA LYS A 681 -25.63 -32.84 4.08
C LYS A 681 -24.47 -32.10 4.73
N TRP A 682 -24.57 -30.79 4.90
CA TRP A 682 -23.55 -30.01 5.59
C TRP A 682 -23.36 -30.48 7.03
N ALA A 683 -24.45 -30.73 7.76
CA ALA A 683 -24.39 -31.27 9.12
C ALA A 683 -23.70 -32.65 9.18
N LEU A 684 -24.07 -33.58 8.28
CA LEU A 684 -23.41 -34.90 8.19
C LEU A 684 -21.92 -34.81 7.84
N TRP A 685 -21.54 -33.83 7.01
CA TRP A 685 -20.15 -33.60 6.62
C TRP A 685 -19.33 -32.97 7.76
N ASP A 686 -19.90 -31.99 8.46
CA ASP A 686 -19.26 -31.32 9.59
C ASP A 686 -19.03 -32.29 10.76
N ASP A 687 -20.03 -33.12 11.08
CA ASP A 687 -19.91 -34.22 12.05
C ASP A 687 -18.87 -35.26 11.62
N ARG A 688 -18.81 -35.61 10.33
CA ARG A 688 -17.76 -36.52 9.85
C ARG A 688 -16.37 -35.91 10.08
N VAL A 689 -16.21 -34.60 9.85
CA VAL A 689 -14.94 -33.90 10.02
C VAL A 689 -14.52 -33.87 11.49
N SER A 690 -15.44 -33.72 12.45
CA SER A 690 -15.12 -33.82 13.87
C SER A 690 -14.67 -35.23 14.26
N VAL A 691 -15.37 -36.28 13.83
CA VAL A 691 -15.01 -37.68 14.10
C VAL A 691 -13.62 -38.04 13.55
N VAL A 692 -13.27 -37.55 12.35
CA VAL A 692 -11.92 -37.75 11.80
C VAL A 692 -10.85 -36.96 12.56
N GLY A 693 -11.19 -35.81 13.11
CA GLY A 693 -10.30 -34.99 13.93
C GLY A 693 -10.00 -35.57 15.32
N GLU A 694 -10.88 -36.42 15.85
CA GLU A 694 -10.77 -37.03 17.18
C GLU A 694 -10.16 -38.45 17.20
N SER A 695 -9.99 -39.09 16.03
CA SER A 695 -9.43 -40.44 15.93
C SER A 695 -7.94 -40.50 16.32
N PRO A 696 -7.52 -41.36 17.27
CA PRO A 696 -6.13 -41.48 17.75
C PRO A 696 -5.10 -41.78 16.66
N ASP A 697 -5.51 -42.42 15.56
CA ASP A 697 -4.63 -42.79 14.45
C ASP A 697 -4.10 -41.59 13.66
N ALA A 698 -4.73 -40.40 13.77
CA ALA A 698 -4.24 -39.19 13.11
C ALA A 698 -3.13 -38.49 13.90
N VAL A 699 -3.04 -38.71 15.21
CA VAL A 699 -2.07 -38.03 16.08
C VAL A 699 -0.73 -38.77 16.12
N ALA A 700 -0.71 -40.08 15.85
CA ALA A 700 0.46 -40.94 16.07
C ALA A 700 1.40 -41.18 14.87
N ARG A 701 1.14 -40.66 13.65
CA ARG A 701 2.02 -40.94 12.48
C ARG A 701 2.38 -39.76 11.57
N VAL A 702 2.30 -38.52 12.07
CA VAL A 702 2.83 -37.35 11.32
C VAL A 702 4.13 -36.81 11.93
N LEU A 703 4.59 -37.34 13.06
CA LEU A 703 5.84 -36.92 13.69
C LEU A 703 6.66 -38.15 14.13
N LEU A 704 7.78 -38.38 13.43
CA LEU A 704 8.97 -39.15 13.85
C LEU A 704 8.90 -40.68 13.79
N VAL A 705 9.34 -41.29 12.66
CA VAL A 705 10.38 -42.36 12.63
C VAL A 705 11.04 -42.36 11.24
N PRO A 706 12.37 -42.17 11.10
CA PRO A 706 13.13 -42.60 9.92
C PRO A 706 13.39 -44.11 10.03
N GLN A 707 12.92 -44.92 9.09
CA GLN A 707 13.47 -46.27 8.94
C GLN A 707 14.77 -46.19 8.16
N GLU A 708 15.88 -46.43 8.88
CA GLU A 708 17.17 -46.74 8.29
C GLU A 708 17.03 -47.99 7.41
N GLY A 709 17.47 -47.86 6.15
CA GLY A 709 17.52 -48.97 5.22
C GLY A 709 18.70 -49.88 5.54
N GLY A 710 18.42 -51.07 6.08
CA GLY A 710 19.32 -52.21 5.95
C GLY A 710 19.38 -52.63 4.48
N ARG A 711 20.46 -52.27 3.79
CA ARG A 711 20.90 -52.97 2.59
C ARG A 711 21.72 -54.17 3.04
N ALA A 712 21.16 -55.36 2.85
CA ALA A 712 21.98 -56.54 2.64
C ALA A 712 22.54 -56.46 1.21
N ASP A 713 23.87 -56.54 1.11
CA ASP A 713 24.56 -56.90 -0.13
C ASP A 713 24.18 -58.33 -0.54
N PRO A 714 24.01 -58.57 -1.84
CA PRO A 714 24.59 -59.74 -2.46
C PRO A 714 25.57 -59.31 -3.56
N ASP A 715 26.79 -59.80 -3.42
CA ASP A 715 27.87 -59.87 -4.43
C ASP A 715 28.56 -58.56 -4.86
N GLY A 716 29.80 -58.36 -4.36
CA GLY A 716 30.78 -57.41 -4.90
C GLY A 716 31.79 -56.89 -3.90
#